data_AF-A0A2D8A6U3-F1
#
_entry.id   AF-A0A2D8A6U3-F1
#
_cell.length_a   1.000
_cell.length_b   1.000
_cell.length_c   1.000
_cell.angle_alpha   90.00
_cell.angle_beta   90.00
_cell.angle_gamma   90.00
#
_symmetry.space_group_name_H-M   'P 1'
#
loop_
_entity.id
_entity.type
_entity.pdbx_description
1 polymer ?
#
loop_
_entity_poly.entity_id
_entity_poly.type
_entity_poly.pdbx_seq_one_letter_code
_entity_poly.pdbx_strand_id
1 'polypeptide(L)'
;MKIVRYSRQKGIATILVVLLLSLAVAATAFSMINHNRNTQTKQVAVHAATHANNGAWAAADTLRLFLKNVAESDLLLLEGNTFSMQVGGDTSRAMSATVQSVTADTAEPGTYLINSLVSSTDNSAEATALMDVVFRLTPGEITDVIELADSVMLSGNLDMTGGIQITGSDGNMQDLSVDGDIRIDQVSINSIRNIQATGDVYLGSGATADSIYSNGNVTLTGSVAVGTVKATGTFEAQSGSSSVDSIWVNGDVTLDSSGSFNYVNTRSNITTNAWTTFGSLRAGKNIDAKAFGQINSLASKGDTRFGVGSPVGVAKIEGNLIGCVGDYWNDFTSIDVGGTVSSDCSELIIGGQNVLVEVMEEVKPVELEKVVIDVWALKSKANYVLEYDEVRRAPMATLYNVNGIPDGTKYYLNKYFPVNNSQHYGYLCEADTVSYLGDLCVEPEPGPAICLGFSDQNDCLKYDRLTDTWEFNGAALAPGIFWFKGELAMGTTTTTSTLMATGNISTSGAYYGAAVNWFGYDDICLGKNSLIRDKYGADSGMDRKYSARFAGYYPTNLCDMVNHKYVPDSAGNAGLIAGGYDPDGDGSYGGGDISLSASSEVWGQVLAGDVIATGGGTVIHGAITSAALGDGSVDGNDGNKLSGSTTVEVDESDTYDGDEITDTSGETKYSGNKVNVVWARYN
;
A
#
# COMPACT_ATOMS: atom_id res chain seq x y z
N MET A 1 -2.31 114.05 -28.88
CA MET A 1 -1.51 112.82 -28.74
C MET A 1 -1.65 112.32 -27.30
N LYS A 2 -2.56 111.37 -27.04
CA LYS A 2 -2.79 110.80 -25.70
C LYS A 2 -2.20 109.38 -25.70
N ILE A 3 -1.11 109.22 -24.97
CA ILE A 3 -0.46 107.92 -24.72
C ILE A 3 -1.28 107.21 -23.63
N VAL A 4 -1.82 106.04 -23.95
CA VAL A 4 -2.49 105.16 -22.97
C VAL A 4 -1.48 104.09 -22.54
N ARG A 5 -1.14 104.08 -21.25
CA ARG A 5 -0.39 103.01 -20.59
C ARG A 5 -1.32 101.83 -20.28
N TYR A 6 -0.95 100.63 -20.71
CA TYR A 6 -1.57 99.39 -20.23
C TYR A 6 -0.96 98.97 -18.89
N SER A 7 -1.81 98.83 -17.88
CA SER A 7 -1.49 98.27 -16.55
C SER A 7 -1.56 96.75 -16.59
N ARG A 8 -0.52 96.08 -16.07
CA ARG A 8 -0.41 94.61 -15.93
C ARG A 8 -1.44 94.08 -14.94
N GLN A 9 -2.46 93.36 -15.40
CA GLN A 9 -3.22 92.42 -14.57
C GLN A 9 -2.53 91.04 -14.62
N LYS A 10 -1.64 90.75 -13.65
CA LYS A 10 -0.98 89.43 -13.49
C LYS A 10 -1.41 88.66 -12.22
N GLY A 11 -2.35 89.19 -11.43
CA GLY A 11 -2.79 88.55 -10.17
C GLY A 11 -3.91 87.53 -10.35
N ILE A 12 -5.00 87.90 -11.03
CA ILE A 12 -6.22 87.08 -11.10
C ILE A 12 -6.03 85.83 -11.97
N ALA A 13 -5.34 85.94 -13.10
CA ALA A 13 -5.09 84.80 -13.99
C ALA A 13 -4.26 83.71 -13.30
N THR A 14 -3.27 84.08 -12.49
CA THR A 14 -2.40 83.14 -11.77
C THR A 14 -3.17 82.40 -10.67
N ILE A 15 -4.04 83.10 -9.92
CA ILE A 15 -4.92 82.48 -8.93
C ILE A 15 -5.88 81.50 -9.60
N LEU A 16 -6.45 81.88 -10.75
CA LEU A 16 -7.42 81.06 -11.47
C LEU A 16 -6.77 79.80 -12.09
N VAL A 17 -5.52 79.90 -12.58
CA VAL A 17 -4.74 78.75 -13.05
C VAL A 17 -4.37 77.82 -11.91
N VAL A 18 -3.95 78.34 -10.75
CA VAL A 18 -3.67 77.51 -9.55
C VAL A 18 -4.93 76.81 -9.05
N LEU A 19 -6.09 77.49 -9.09
CA LEU A 19 -7.37 76.91 -8.70
C LEU A 19 -7.80 75.80 -9.67
N LEU A 20 -7.66 76.01 -10.99
CA LEU A 20 -7.93 74.98 -12.00
C LEU A 20 -6.97 73.78 -11.89
N LEU A 21 -5.68 74.03 -11.65
CA LEU A 21 -4.70 72.96 -11.40
C LEU A 21 -5.05 72.17 -10.15
N SER A 22 -5.44 72.83 -9.06
CA SER A 22 -5.86 72.15 -7.83
C SER A 22 -7.14 71.31 -8.02
N LEU A 23 -8.08 71.78 -8.85
CA LEU A 23 -9.30 71.05 -9.20
C LEU A 23 -8.98 69.83 -10.08
N ALA A 24 -8.04 69.97 -11.03
CA ALA A 24 -7.60 68.87 -11.89
C ALA A 24 -6.90 67.77 -11.07
N VAL A 25 -6.02 68.14 -10.13
CA VAL A 25 -5.37 67.18 -9.22
C VAL A 25 -6.39 66.47 -8.34
N ALA A 26 -7.35 67.21 -7.76
CA ALA A 26 -8.44 66.61 -7.00
C ALA A 26 -9.27 65.63 -7.83
N ALA A 27 -9.63 65.99 -9.07
CA ALA A 27 -10.38 65.13 -9.98
C ALA A 27 -9.61 63.84 -10.33
N THR A 28 -8.30 63.92 -10.56
CA THR A 28 -7.45 62.73 -10.80
C THR A 28 -7.34 61.84 -9.55
N ALA A 29 -7.22 62.42 -8.37
CA ALA A 29 -7.18 61.68 -7.11
C ALA A 29 -8.52 60.95 -6.85
N PHE A 30 -9.66 61.62 -7.07
CA PHE A 30 -10.97 60.98 -6.98
C PHE A 30 -11.16 59.86 -8.02
N SER A 31 -10.66 60.04 -9.25
CA SER A 31 -10.66 58.96 -10.26
C SER A 31 -9.81 57.77 -9.83
N MET A 32 -8.61 57.99 -9.28
CA MET A 32 -7.75 56.90 -8.77
C MET A 32 -8.36 56.19 -7.56
N ILE A 33 -8.97 56.93 -6.63
CA ILE A 33 -9.67 56.36 -5.48
C ILE A 33 -10.86 55.51 -5.93
N ASN A 34 -11.64 56.00 -6.90
CA ASN A 34 -12.78 55.27 -7.44
C ASN A 34 -12.34 54.02 -8.23
N HIS A 35 -11.24 54.14 -8.97
CA HIS A 35 -10.63 53.01 -9.69
C HIS A 35 -10.14 51.93 -8.71
N ASN A 36 -9.41 52.30 -7.65
CA ASN A 36 -8.92 51.37 -6.64
C ASN A 36 -10.07 50.68 -5.88
N ARG A 37 -11.13 51.43 -5.53
CA ARG A 37 -12.34 50.85 -4.93
C ARG A 37 -12.99 49.83 -5.87
N ASN A 38 -13.16 50.17 -7.15
CA ASN A 38 -13.71 49.23 -8.13
C ASN A 38 -12.85 47.98 -8.30
N THR A 39 -11.52 48.11 -8.29
CA THR A 39 -10.60 46.96 -8.36
C THR A 39 -10.70 46.08 -7.12
N GLN A 40 -10.76 46.68 -5.93
CA GLN A 40 -10.96 45.95 -4.68
C GLN A 40 -12.30 45.21 -4.66
N THR A 41 -13.39 45.87 -5.07
CA THR A 41 -14.71 45.22 -5.17
C THR A 41 -14.70 44.06 -6.15
N LYS A 42 -14.03 44.20 -7.30
CA LYS A 42 -13.87 43.09 -8.26
C LYS A 42 -13.07 41.93 -7.68
N GLN A 43 -11.97 42.21 -6.99
CA GLN A 43 -11.14 41.17 -6.38
C GLN A 43 -11.91 40.42 -5.27
N VAL A 44 -12.65 41.13 -4.43
CA VAL A 44 -13.52 40.53 -3.40
C VAL A 44 -14.61 39.66 -4.04
N ALA A 45 -15.26 40.14 -5.11
CA ALA A 45 -16.27 39.36 -5.82
C ALA A 45 -15.71 38.07 -6.45
N VAL A 46 -14.48 38.12 -7.01
CA VAL A 46 -13.81 36.95 -7.57
C VAL A 46 -13.43 35.94 -6.48
N HIS A 47 -12.89 36.40 -5.34
CA HIS A 47 -12.61 35.52 -4.21
C HIS A 47 -13.88 34.88 -3.65
N ALA A 48 -14.96 35.66 -3.47
CA ALA A 48 -16.25 35.17 -2.99
C ALA A 48 -16.83 34.08 -3.90
N ALA A 49 -16.80 34.29 -5.23
CA ALA A 49 -17.24 33.29 -6.20
C ALA A 49 -16.35 32.03 -6.19
N THR A 50 -15.03 32.18 -6.05
CA THR A 50 -14.10 31.05 -5.97
C THR A 50 -14.35 30.20 -4.73
N HIS A 51 -14.57 30.85 -3.58
CA HIS A 51 -14.90 30.14 -2.33
C HIS A 51 -16.23 29.39 -2.42
N ALA A 52 -17.27 30.01 -2.99
CA ALA A 52 -18.55 29.35 -3.20
C ALA A 52 -18.43 28.14 -4.15
N ASN A 53 -17.67 28.27 -5.24
CA ASN A 53 -17.41 27.18 -6.20
C ASN A 53 -16.65 26.02 -5.56
N ASN A 54 -15.61 26.29 -4.78
CA ASN A 54 -14.86 25.26 -4.04
C ASN A 54 -15.77 24.53 -3.05
N GLY A 55 -16.66 25.26 -2.36
CA GLY A 55 -17.65 24.65 -1.48
C GLY A 55 -18.65 23.75 -2.22
N ALA A 56 -19.06 24.11 -3.44
CA ALA A 56 -19.93 23.26 -4.25
C ALA A 56 -19.25 21.93 -4.64
N TRP A 57 -17.94 21.95 -4.94
CA TRP A 57 -17.19 20.71 -5.17
C TRP A 57 -17.00 19.87 -3.91
N ALA A 58 -16.74 20.51 -2.75
CA ALA A 58 -16.68 19.79 -1.48
C ALA A 58 -18.02 19.11 -1.14
N ALA A 59 -19.14 19.78 -1.42
CA ALA A 59 -20.48 19.24 -1.26
C ALA A 59 -20.75 18.07 -2.24
N ALA A 60 -20.29 18.17 -3.48
CA ALA A 60 -20.39 17.08 -4.46
C ALA A 60 -19.56 15.85 -4.03
N ASP A 61 -18.35 16.05 -3.53
CA ASP A 61 -17.50 14.94 -3.05
C ASP A 61 -18.05 14.31 -1.77
N THR A 62 -18.61 15.11 -0.86
CA THR A 62 -19.28 14.59 0.34
C THR A 62 -20.48 13.72 -0.03
N LEU A 63 -21.31 14.16 -0.99
CA LEU A 63 -22.39 13.34 -1.51
C LEU A 63 -21.86 12.04 -2.16
N ARG A 64 -20.76 12.11 -2.93
CA ARG A 64 -20.12 10.93 -3.53
C ARG A 64 -19.71 9.91 -2.46
N LEU A 65 -19.08 10.35 -1.38
CA LEU A 65 -18.67 9.49 -0.26
C LEU A 65 -19.87 8.87 0.46
N PHE A 66 -20.97 9.62 0.62
CA PHE A 66 -22.21 9.07 1.13
C PHE A 66 -22.74 7.94 0.22
N LEU A 67 -22.81 8.19 -1.09
CA LEU A 67 -23.31 7.24 -2.09
C LEU A 67 -22.50 5.93 -2.15
N LYS A 68 -21.22 5.93 -1.77
CA LYS A 68 -20.42 4.71 -1.63
C LYS A 68 -20.98 3.72 -0.60
N ASN A 69 -21.75 4.21 0.38
CA ASN A 69 -22.22 3.43 1.52
C ASN A 69 -23.74 3.19 1.51
N VAL A 70 -24.45 3.58 0.44
CA VAL A 70 -25.91 3.38 0.34
C VAL A 70 -26.21 2.00 -0.24
N ALA A 71 -27.08 1.22 0.40
CA ALA A 71 -27.51 -0.06 -0.15
C ALA A 71 -28.29 0.13 -1.46
N GLU A 72 -28.16 -0.80 -2.41
CA GLU A 72 -28.84 -0.71 -3.72
C GLU A 72 -30.36 -0.54 -3.57
N SER A 73 -30.97 -1.23 -2.60
CA SER A 73 -32.41 -1.14 -2.30
C SER A 73 -32.88 0.27 -1.92
N ASP A 74 -31.97 1.10 -1.43
CA ASP A 74 -32.27 2.42 -0.87
C ASP A 74 -32.00 3.56 -1.87
N LEU A 75 -31.39 3.26 -3.02
CA LEU A 75 -31.03 4.27 -4.02
C LEU A 75 -32.25 5.05 -4.53
N LEU A 76 -33.36 4.37 -4.79
CA LEU A 76 -34.61 5.01 -5.21
C LEU A 76 -35.24 5.88 -4.12
N LEU A 77 -34.93 5.62 -2.84
CA LEU A 77 -35.40 6.43 -1.72
C LEU A 77 -34.66 7.76 -1.63
N LEU A 78 -33.54 7.94 -2.32
CA LEU A 78 -32.77 9.18 -2.34
C LEU A 78 -33.44 10.25 -3.22
N GLU A 79 -34.25 9.86 -4.20
CA GLU A 79 -34.86 10.80 -5.15
C GLU A 79 -35.76 11.83 -4.46
N GLY A 80 -35.50 13.12 -4.74
CA GLY A 80 -36.21 14.24 -4.14
C GLY A 80 -35.70 14.66 -2.75
N ASN A 81 -34.75 13.94 -2.15
CA ASN A 81 -34.19 14.30 -0.86
C ASN A 81 -33.07 15.34 -0.97
N THR A 82 -33.04 16.23 0.02
CA THR A 82 -31.98 17.23 0.19
C THR A 82 -31.11 16.89 1.39
N PHE A 83 -29.82 16.74 1.15
CA PHE A 83 -28.80 16.46 2.16
C PHE A 83 -28.10 17.76 2.53
N SER A 84 -28.18 18.14 3.80
CA SER A 84 -27.42 19.27 4.35
C SER A 84 -26.07 18.78 4.87
N MET A 85 -25.00 19.49 4.53
CA MET A 85 -23.63 19.07 4.79
C MET A 85 -22.85 20.15 5.53
N GLN A 86 -21.97 19.74 6.45
CA GLN A 86 -21.02 20.61 7.15
C GLN A 86 -19.66 19.92 7.22
N VAL A 87 -18.59 20.70 7.09
CA VAL A 87 -17.21 20.21 7.22
C VAL A 87 -16.66 20.71 8.55
N GLY A 88 -16.30 19.80 9.45
CA GLY A 88 -15.61 20.12 10.72
C GLY A 88 -16.37 21.05 11.68
N GLY A 89 -17.70 21.15 11.57
CA GLY A 89 -18.53 22.06 12.38
C GLY A 89 -18.50 23.53 11.93
N ASP A 90 -17.95 23.82 10.74
CA ASP A 90 -17.98 25.15 10.15
C ASP A 90 -19.43 25.58 9.82
N THR A 91 -19.87 26.69 10.41
CA THR A 91 -21.19 27.31 10.17
C THR A 91 -21.11 28.52 9.24
N SER A 92 -19.90 28.94 8.84
CA SER A 92 -19.69 30.04 7.91
C SER A 92 -20.10 29.70 6.47
N ARG A 93 -20.21 28.39 6.18
CA ARG A 93 -20.64 27.86 4.88
C ARG A 93 -21.81 26.91 5.03
N ALA A 94 -22.84 27.10 4.20
CA ALA A 94 -23.98 26.19 4.11
C ALA A 94 -23.89 25.43 2.79
N MET A 95 -23.70 24.11 2.88
CA MET A 95 -23.63 23.20 1.74
C MET A 95 -24.83 22.28 1.73
N SER A 96 -25.37 22.02 0.53
CA SER A 96 -26.41 21.01 0.37
C SER A 96 -26.36 20.34 -1.00
N ALA A 97 -26.93 19.15 -1.09
CA ALA A 97 -27.13 18.48 -2.36
C ALA A 97 -28.54 17.89 -2.41
N THR A 98 -29.25 18.14 -3.51
CA THR A 98 -30.58 17.58 -3.74
C THR A 98 -30.48 16.56 -4.86
N VAL A 99 -30.81 15.30 -4.57
CA VAL A 99 -30.87 14.25 -5.59
C VAL A 99 -32.14 14.46 -6.40
N GLN A 100 -31.98 14.85 -7.66
CA GLN A 100 -33.09 15.16 -8.57
C GLN A 100 -33.70 13.89 -9.17
N SER A 101 -32.88 12.90 -9.51
CA SER A 101 -33.35 11.63 -10.08
C SER A 101 -32.34 10.51 -9.89
N VAL A 102 -32.85 9.28 -9.79
CA VAL A 102 -32.05 8.05 -9.79
C VAL A 102 -32.59 7.12 -10.87
N THR A 103 -31.76 6.79 -11.87
CA THR A 103 -32.18 5.99 -13.03
C THR A 103 -31.15 4.92 -13.35
N ALA A 104 -31.56 3.70 -13.69
CA ALA A 104 -30.64 2.70 -14.21
C ALA A 104 -29.92 3.21 -15.48
N ASP A 105 -28.60 2.99 -15.57
CA ASP A 105 -27.83 3.38 -16.75
C ASP A 105 -28.09 2.37 -17.88
N THR A 106 -28.77 2.82 -18.93
CA THR A 106 -29.04 1.97 -20.09
C THR A 106 -27.78 1.65 -20.91
N ALA A 107 -26.70 2.39 -20.74
CA ALA A 107 -25.43 2.17 -21.45
C ALA A 107 -24.53 1.14 -20.75
N GLU A 108 -24.62 1.01 -19.43
CA GLU A 108 -23.84 0.08 -18.60
C GLU A 108 -24.80 -0.70 -17.68
N PRO A 109 -25.31 -1.87 -18.12
CA PRO A 109 -26.23 -2.70 -17.33
C PRO A 109 -25.68 -3.02 -15.94
N GLY A 110 -26.50 -2.87 -14.90
CA GLY A 110 -26.09 -3.07 -13.51
C GLY A 110 -25.58 -1.81 -12.81
N THR A 111 -25.61 -0.64 -13.45
CA THR A 111 -25.24 0.64 -12.83
C THR A 111 -26.40 1.64 -12.79
N TYR A 112 -26.26 2.70 -11.98
CA TYR A 112 -27.25 3.75 -11.76
C TYR A 112 -26.66 5.14 -12.01
N LEU A 113 -27.43 6.02 -12.64
CA LEU A 113 -27.14 7.44 -12.77
C LEU A 113 -27.93 8.24 -11.74
N ILE A 114 -27.22 9.03 -10.94
CA ILE A 114 -27.75 9.85 -9.86
C ILE A 114 -27.51 11.32 -10.21
N ASN A 115 -28.56 11.99 -10.65
CA ASN A 115 -28.51 13.42 -10.97
C ASN A 115 -28.77 14.25 -9.72
N SER A 116 -27.89 15.18 -9.41
CA SER A 116 -27.92 15.96 -8.17
C SER A 116 -27.64 17.43 -8.43
N LEU A 117 -28.42 18.30 -7.79
CA LEU A 117 -28.14 19.73 -7.72
C LEU A 117 -27.44 20.04 -6.40
N VAL A 118 -26.19 20.47 -6.51
CA VAL A 118 -25.33 20.82 -5.38
C VAL A 118 -25.32 22.33 -5.20
N SER A 119 -25.40 22.81 -3.96
CA SER A 119 -25.31 24.22 -3.62
C SER A 119 -24.32 24.46 -2.48
N SER A 120 -23.64 25.59 -2.56
CA SER A 120 -22.78 26.09 -1.49
C SER A 120 -22.94 27.59 -1.37
N THR A 121 -23.30 28.05 -0.18
CA THR A 121 -23.42 29.46 0.18
C THR A 121 -22.37 29.82 1.23
N ASP A 122 -21.51 30.78 0.91
CA ASP A 122 -20.62 31.41 1.87
C ASP A 122 -21.37 32.57 2.54
N ASN A 123 -21.74 32.40 3.81
CA ASN A 123 -22.53 33.38 4.55
C ASN A 123 -21.74 34.67 4.84
N SER A 124 -20.40 34.58 4.86
CA SER A 124 -19.53 35.73 5.13
C SER A 124 -19.31 36.57 3.88
N ALA A 125 -19.28 35.93 2.71
CA ALA A 125 -19.04 36.57 1.43
C ALA A 125 -20.33 36.87 0.62
N GLU A 126 -21.50 36.45 1.13
CA GLU A 126 -22.81 36.55 0.46
C GLU A 126 -22.79 36.00 -0.98
N ALA A 127 -22.02 34.92 -1.20
CA ALA A 127 -21.88 34.29 -2.51
C ALA A 127 -22.41 32.85 -2.49
N THR A 128 -23.17 32.49 -3.52
CA THR A 128 -23.73 31.15 -3.69
C THR A 128 -23.29 30.58 -5.03
N ALA A 129 -22.86 29.33 -5.03
CA ALA A 129 -22.63 28.54 -6.23
C ALA A 129 -23.66 27.41 -6.31
N LEU A 130 -24.17 27.19 -7.52
CA LEU A 130 -25.05 26.08 -7.86
C LEU A 130 -24.39 25.24 -8.95
N MET A 131 -24.41 23.92 -8.80
CA MET A 131 -23.78 22.99 -9.73
C MET A 131 -24.63 21.75 -9.90
N ASP A 132 -24.99 21.42 -11.14
CA ASP A 132 -25.55 20.11 -11.47
C ASP A 132 -24.40 19.10 -11.61
N VAL A 133 -24.55 17.93 -10.99
CA VAL A 133 -23.58 16.84 -10.99
C VAL A 133 -24.32 15.52 -11.22
N VAL A 134 -23.81 14.70 -12.13
CA VAL A 134 -24.30 13.33 -12.31
C VAL A 134 -23.23 12.35 -11.89
N PHE A 135 -23.59 11.48 -10.95
CA PHE A 135 -22.79 10.35 -10.52
C PHE A 135 -23.25 9.08 -11.24
N ARG A 136 -22.30 8.23 -11.64
CA ARG A 136 -22.56 6.83 -11.95
C ARG A 136 -22.18 6.00 -10.74
N LEU A 137 -23.09 5.13 -10.32
CA LEU A 137 -22.94 4.23 -9.20
C LEU A 137 -23.05 2.79 -9.70
N THR A 138 -22.02 2.00 -9.42
CA THR A 138 -22.03 0.54 -9.55
C THR A 138 -22.23 -0.05 -8.16
N PRO A 139 -23.32 -0.80 -7.90
CA PRO A 139 -23.54 -1.45 -6.61
C PRO A 139 -22.36 -2.34 -6.23
N GLY A 140 -21.98 -2.32 -4.96
CA GLY A 140 -21.00 -3.25 -4.41
C GLY A 140 -21.59 -4.64 -4.28
N GLU A 141 -20.76 -5.67 -4.43
CA GLU A 141 -21.15 -7.05 -4.09
C GLU A 141 -20.83 -7.34 -2.62
N ILE A 142 -21.63 -8.23 -2.00
CA ILE A 142 -21.21 -8.92 -0.78
C ILE A 142 -20.10 -9.86 -1.23
N THR A 143 -18.88 -9.57 -0.81
CA THR A 143 -17.70 -10.29 -1.25
C THR A 143 -16.94 -10.82 -0.05
N ASP A 144 -16.49 -12.07 -0.17
CA ASP A 144 -15.53 -12.69 0.76
C ASP A 144 -14.09 -12.33 0.32
N VAL A 145 -13.90 -11.13 -0.25
CA VAL A 145 -12.66 -10.70 -0.88
C VAL A 145 -12.30 -9.28 -0.49
N ILE A 146 -11.01 -9.09 -0.16
CA ILE A 146 -10.43 -7.79 0.16
C ILE A 146 -9.53 -7.38 -1.01
N GLU A 147 -9.83 -6.28 -1.71
CA GLU A 147 -8.91 -5.74 -2.73
C GLU A 147 -7.62 -5.25 -2.03
N LEU A 148 -6.47 -5.74 -2.49
CA LEU A 148 -5.14 -5.31 -2.06
C LEU A 148 -4.82 -3.94 -2.63
N ALA A 149 -4.35 -3.04 -1.77
CA ALA A 149 -3.83 -1.75 -2.22
C ALA A 149 -2.41 -1.87 -2.83
N ASP A 150 -1.64 -2.87 -2.37
CA ASP A 150 -0.22 -3.04 -2.72
C ASP A 150 0.14 -4.53 -2.85
N SER A 151 1.15 -4.83 -3.67
CA SER A 151 1.67 -6.20 -3.88
C SER A 151 2.20 -6.87 -2.61
N VAL A 152 2.76 -6.06 -1.72
CA VAL A 152 3.34 -6.48 -0.44
C VAL A 152 2.86 -5.50 0.62
N MET A 153 2.04 -6.00 1.53
CA MET A 153 1.48 -5.23 2.64
C MET A 153 1.78 -5.92 3.96
N LEU A 154 2.71 -5.37 4.74
CA LEU A 154 3.21 -6.01 5.94
C LEU A 154 2.89 -5.18 7.17
N SER A 155 2.41 -5.82 8.22
CA SER A 155 2.32 -5.20 9.54
C SER A 155 3.54 -5.59 10.37
N GLY A 156 4.05 -4.65 11.16
CA GLY A 156 5.33 -4.82 11.85
C GLY A 156 6.52 -4.44 10.97
N ASN A 157 7.69 -4.30 11.60
CA ASN A 157 8.90 -3.85 10.92
C ASN A 157 9.31 -4.81 9.79
N LEU A 158 10.07 -4.33 8.80
CA LEU A 158 10.60 -5.10 7.69
C LEU A 158 12.11 -4.93 7.57
N ASP A 159 12.86 -6.03 7.61
CA ASP A 159 14.28 -6.08 7.24
C ASP A 159 14.48 -6.85 5.93
N MET A 160 15.10 -6.20 4.95
CA MET A 160 15.40 -6.75 3.63
C MET A 160 16.91 -6.83 3.42
N THR A 161 17.42 -8.05 3.19
CA THR A 161 18.86 -8.32 2.98
C THR A 161 19.10 -9.37 1.88
N GLY A 162 20.19 -9.29 1.13
CA GLY A 162 20.49 -10.23 0.03
C GLY A 162 20.10 -9.73 -1.37
N GLY A 163 19.50 -10.58 -2.21
CA GLY A 163 19.05 -10.26 -3.57
C GLY A 163 17.53 -10.36 -3.65
N ILE A 164 16.84 -9.26 -3.34
CA ILE A 164 15.37 -9.23 -3.28
C ILE A 164 14.81 -8.56 -4.54
N GLN A 165 13.80 -9.17 -5.15
CA GLN A 165 13.07 -8.63 -6.29
C GLN A 165 11.56 -8.68 -6.02
N ILE A 166 10.85 -7.59 -6.28
CA ILE A 166 9.38 -7.51 -6.20
C ILE A 166 8.89 -6.95 -7.54
N THR A 167 8.39 -7.79 -8.43
CA THR A 167 8.04 -7.43 -9.81
C THR A 167 6.61 -7.81 -10.15
N GLY A 168 5.99 -7.09 -11.08
CA GLY A 168 4.78 -7.56 -11.74
C GLY A 168 5.10 -8.60 -12.80
N SER A 169 4.07 -9.30 -13.24
CA SER A 169 4.11 -10.29 -14.33
C SER A 169 4.65 -9.76 -15.66
N ASP A 170 4.52 -8.46 -15.90
CA ASP A 170 5.07 -7.75 -17.06
C ASP A 170 6.49 -7.19 -16.84
N GLY A 171 7.08 -7.46 -15.66
CA GLY A 171 8.37 -6.94 -15.23
C GLY A 171 8.32 -5.51 -14.70
N ASN A 172 7.13 -4.93 -14.51
CA ASN A 172 7.01 -3.59 -13.93
C ASN A 172 7.30 -3.57 -12.43
N MET A 173 7.68 -2.38 -11.97
CA MET A 173 7.95 -2.13 -10.55
C MET A 173 6.65 -2.15 -9.74
N GLN A 174 6.72 -2.67 -8.52
CA GLN A 174 5.57 -2.87 -7.64
C GLN A 174 5.60 -2.02 -6.37
N ASP A 175 4.47 -1.94 -5.68
CA ASP A 175 4.29 -1.11 -4.50
C ASP A 175 4.48 -1.93 -3.21
N LEU A 176 5.15 -1.33 -2.23
CA LEU A 176 5.50 -1.92 -0.93
C LEU A 176 4.98 -1.02 0.19
N SER A 177 4.14 -1.58 1.06
CA SER A 177 3.58 -0.90 2.24
C SER A 177 3.87 -1.65 3.53
N VAL A 178 4.32 -0.92 4.55
CA VAL A 178 4.68 -1.49 5.86
C VAL A 178 4.10 -0.64 7.00
N ASP A 179 3.24 -1.23 7.84
CA ASP A 179 2.84 -0.65 9.13
C ASP A 179 3.95 -0.88 10.17
N GLY A 180 5.07 -0.17 9.98
CA GLY A 180 6.28 -0.28 10.78
C GLY A 180 7.48 0.41 10.10
N ASP A 181 8.68 0.12 10.61
CA ASP A 181 9.94 0.57 10.03
C ASP A 181 10.36 -0.32 8.85
N ILE A 182 10.98 0.28 7.83
CA ILE A 182 11.59 -0.44 6.69
C ILE A 182 13.09 -0.26 6.73
N ARG A 183 13.83 -1.38 6.73
CA ARG A 183 15.27 -1.42 6.54
C ARG A 183 15.60 -2.23 5.29
N ILE A 184 16.18 -1.56 4.29
CA ILE A 184 16.76 -2.19 3.10
C ILE A 184 18.25 -1.96 3.14
N ASP A 185 19.02 -3.02 3.43
CA ASP A 185 20.48 -2.95 3.54
C ASP A 185 21.15 -4.06 2.72
N GLN A 186 22.28 -3.74 2.10
CA GLN A 186 23.09 -4.67 1.28
C GLN A 186 22.37 -5.31 0.07
N VAL A 187 21.29 -4.68 -0.43
CA VAL A 187 20.55 -5.13 -1.63
C VAL A 187 20.50 -4.02 -2.67
N SER A 188 20.75 -4.34 -3.93
CA SER A 188 20.32 -3.49 -5.05
C SER A 188 18.91 -3.88 -5.42
N ILE A 189 17.92 -3.09 -4.99
CA ILE A 189 16.52 -3.27 -5.39
C ILE A 189 16.22 -2.28 -6.49
N ASN A 190 15.84 -2.75 -7.67
CA ASN A 190 15.44 -1.92 -8.81
C ASN A 190 13.99 -2.14 -9.23
N SER A 191 13.21 -2.83 -8.41
CA SER A 191 11.88 -3.33 -8.74
C SER A 191 10.76 -2.75 -7.88
N ILE A 192 11.06 -1.86 -6.92
CA ILE A 192 10.02 -1.22 -6.08
C ILE A 192 9.72 0.19 -6.58
N ARG A 193 8.46 0.46 -6.94
CA ARG A 193 7.97 1.76 -7.41
C ARG A 193 7.70 2.69 -6.22
N ASN A 194 6.76 2.32 -5.37
CA ASN A 194 6.35 3.12 -4.22
C ASN A 194 6.68 2.39 -2.92
N ILE A 195 7.30 3.10 -1.98
CA ILE A 195 7.54 2.63 -0.61
C ILE A 195 6.69 3.47 0.34
N GLN A 196 5.84 2.84 1.14
CA GLN A 196 5.03 3.49 2.17
C GLN A 196 5.33 2.86 3.54
N ALA A 197 5.61 3.69 4.54
CA ALA A 197 5.90 3.23 5.90
C ALA A 197 5.22 4.11 6.95
N THR A 198 4.60 3.49 7.95
CA THR A 198 4.14 4.22 9.15
C THR A 198 5.26 4.48 10.16
N GLY A 199 6.43 3.88 9.96
CA GLY A 199 7.67 4.14 10.70
C GLY A 199 8.78 4.77 9.86
N ASP A 200 10.02 4.57 10.29
CA ASP A 200 11.24 5.05 9.65
C ASP A 200 11.58 4.21 8.40
N VAL A 201 12.23 4.83 7.41
CA VAL A 201 12.67 4.17 6.19
C VAL A 201 14.18 4.34 6.02
N TYR A 202 14.90 3.23 5.94
CA TYR A 202 16.33 3.16 5.65
C TYR A 202 16.56 2.43 4.32
N LEU A 203 17.18 3.11 3.35
CA LEU A 203 17.60 2.50 2.07
C LEU A 203 19.12 2.60 1.89
N GLY A 204 19.74 1.47 1.55
CA GLY A 204 21.18 1.37 1.26
C GLY A 204 21.51 0.77 -0.12
N SER A 205 22.81 0.61 -0.37
CA SER A 205 23.38 -0.37 -1.32
C SER A 205 22.86 -0.39 -2.77
N GLY A 206 22.58 0.79 -3.33
CA GLY A 206 22.26 0.91 -4.76
C GLY A 206 20.78 0.72 -5.08
N ALA A 207 19.91 0.71 -4.08
CA ALA A 207 18.46 0.64 -4.28
C ALA A 207 17.92 1.84 -5.08
N THR A 208 16.84 1.61 -5.82
CA THR A 208 16.10 2.64 -6.55
C THR A 208 14.60 2.55 -6.27
N ALA A 209 13.94 3.69 -6.16
CA ALA A 209 12.47 3.76 -6.03
C ALA A 209 11.93 5.04 -6.71
N ASP A 210 10.71 5.00 -7.22
CA ASP A 210 10.07 6.21 -7.74
C ASP A 210 9.65 7.13 -6.61
N SER A 211 9.09 6.58 -5.53
CA SER A 211 8.70 7.37 -4.37
C SER A 211 8.83 6.66 -3.03
N ILE A 212 9.11 7.46 -1.99
CA ILE A 212 9.12 7.05 -0.59
C ILE A 212 8.19 7.97 0.20
N TYR A 213 7.28 7.38 0.95
CA TYR A 213 6.41 8.04 1.92
C TYR A 213 6.65 7.44 3.31
N SER A 214 7.01 8.26 4.28
CA SER A 214 7.29 7.81 5.65
C SER A 214 6.65 8.73 6.69
N ASN A 215 6.02 8.14 7.69
CA ASN A 215 5.56 8.83 8.89
C ASN A 215 6.68 9.05 9.92
N GLY A 216 7.87 8.55 9.63
CA GLY A 216 9.08 8.71 10.41
C GLY A 216 10.17 9.42 9.61
N ASN A 217 11.42 9.04 9.89
CA ASN A 217 12.62 9.55 9.25
C ASN A 217 12.97 8.73 8.01
N VAL A 218 13.57 9.38 7.02
CA VAL A 218 14.09 8.70 5.82
C VAL A 218 15.61 8.86 5.77
N THR A 219 16.32 7.73 5.75
CA THR A 219 17.79 7.69 5.67
C THR A 219 18.24 6.96 4.41
N LEU A 220 19.03 7.62 3.57
CA LEU A 220 19.62 7.04 2.35
C LEU A 220 21.14 6.92 2.50
N THR A 221 21.71 5.77 2.17
CA THR A 221 23.17 5.54 2.21
C THR A 221 23.68 4.86 0.94
N GLY A 222 24.91 5.16 0.53
CA GLY A 222 25.51 4.52 -0.65
C GLY A 222 25.07 5.16 -1.97
N SER A 223 24.72 4.36 -2.98
CA SER A 223 24.39 4.84 -4.35
C SER A 223 22.90 4.74 -4.67
N VAL A 224 22.05 5.26 -3.77
CA VAL A 224 20.58 5.15 -3.88
C VAL A 224 20.02 6.21 -4.84
N ALA A 225 19.01 5.88 -5.64
CA ALA A 225 18.32 6.85 -6.51
C ALA A 225 16.81 6.84 -6.26
N VAL A 226 16.26 7.97 -5.84
CA VAL A 226 14.82 8.11 -5.56
C VAL A 226 14.21 9.26 -6.35
N GLY A 227 13.03 9.07 -6.93
CA GLY A 227 12.30 10.18 -7.55
C GLY A 227 11.84 11.19 -6.49
N THR A 228 10.89 10.78 -5.65
CA THR A 228 10.28 11.66 -4.63
C THR A 228 10.40 11.07 -3.23
N VAL A 229 10.74 11.91 -2.24
CA VAL A 229 10.67 11.58 -0.81
C VAL A 229 9.68 12.51 -0.13
N LYS A 230 8.73 11.95 0.61
CA LYS A 230 7.84 12.65 1.53
C LYS A 230 7.96 12.06 2.93
N ALA A 231 8.35 12.88 3.91
CA ALA A 231 8.52 12.44 5.28
C ALA A 231 7.93 13.42 6.30
N THR A 232 7.26 12.91 7.32
CA THR A 232 6.83 13.74 8.46
C THR A 232 7.95 13.91 9.50
N GLY A 233 8.94 13.01 9.53
CA GLY A 233 10.16 13.11 10.33
C GLY A 233 11.26 13.89 9.62
N THR A 234 12.51 13.43 9.74
CA THR A 234 13.69 14.02 9.09
C THR A 234 14.06 13.30 7.79
N PHE A 235 14.96 13.91 7.01
CA PHE A 235 15.62 13.24 5.89
C PHE A 235 17.14 13.36 6.02
N GLU A 236 17.84 12.25 5.81
CA GLU A 236 19.29 12.21 5.82
C GLU A 236 19.83 11.41 4.63
N ALA A 237 20.70 12.03 3.82
CA ALA A 237 21.50 11.34 2.83
C ALA A 237 22.95 11.26 3.30
N GLN A 238 23.41 10.07 3.70
CA GLN A 238 24.72 9.83 4.31
C GLN A 238 25.70 9.20 3.33
N SER A 239 26.79 9.90 3.02
CA SER A 239 27.92 9.38 2.25
C SER A 239 27.54 8.76 0.88
N GLY A 240 28.52 8.36 0.07
CA GLY A 240 28.25 7.82 -1.26
C GLY A 240 27.67 8.86 -2.22
N SER A 241 26.81 8.40 -3.13
CA SER A 241 26.27 9.17 -4.26
C SER A 241 24.75 9.05 -4.37
N SER A 242 24.05 9.06 -3.24
CA SER A 242 22.58 9.08 -3.19
C SER A 242 22.01 10.29 -3.91
N SER A 243 21.00 10.08 -4.76
CA SER A 243 20.33 11.12 -5.55
C SER A 243 18.83 11.12 -5.32
N VAL A 244 18.24 12.31 -5.19
CA VAL A 244 16.80 12.50 -5.06
C VAL A 244 16.33 13.67 -5.91
N ASP A 245 15.29 13.48 -6.73
CA ASP A 245 14.75 14.59 -7.53
C ASP A 245 13.96 15.57 -6.65
N SER A 246 13.01 15.08 -5.85
CA SER A 246 12.14 15.92 -5.03
C SER A 246 12.04 15.45 -3.59
N ILE A 247 12.35 16.32 -2.63
CA ILE A 247 12.29 16.07 -1.18
C ILE A 247 11.28 17.02 -0.55
N TRP A 248 10.35 16.48 0.23
CA TRP A 248 9.32 17.20 0.99
C TRP A 248 9.28 16.68 2.43
N VAL A 249 9.77 17.47 3.38
CA VAL A 249 10.01 16.97 4.74
C VAL A 249 9.52 17.96 5.80
N ASN A 250 8.84 17.49 6.83
CA ASN A 250 8.43 18.39 7.93
C ASN A 250 9.60 18.71 8.89
N GLY A 251 10.45 17.73 9.19
CA GLY A 251 11.65 17.86 10.02
C GLY A 251 12.90 18.32 9.27
N ASP A 252 14.06 18.19 9.91
CA ASP A 252 15.34 18.64 9.35
C ASP A 252 15.79 17.78 8.15
N VAL A 253 16.54 18.41 7.24
CA VAL A 253 17.15 17.77 6.08
C VAL A 253 18.66 17.87 6.17
N THR A 254 19.37 16.74 6.09
CA THR A 254 20.83 16.68 6.08
C THR A 254 21.34 16.01 4.81
N LEU A 255 22.18 16.71 4.06
CA LEU A 255 22.73 16.27 2.77
C LEU A 255 24.26 16.15 2.87
N ASP A 256 24.75 14.95 3.19
CA ASP A 256 26.17 14.61 3.31
C ASP A 256 26.60 13.58 2.24
N SER A 257 25.94 13.61 1.09
CA SER A 257 26.14 12.72 -0.06
C SER A 257 26.59 13.51 -1.29
N SER A 258 27.48 12.91 -2.08
CA SER A 258 28.01 13.50 -3.33
C SER A 258 27.06 13.38 -4.53
N GLY A 259 25.88 12.78 -4.37
CA GLY A 259 24.89 12.64 -5.44
C GLY A 259 24.14 13.94 -5.76
N SER A 260 23.04 13.82 -6.49
CA SER A 260 22.27 14.98 -6.99
C SER A 260 20.98 15.21 -6.20
N PHE A 261 20.71 16.47 -5.84
CA PHE A 261 19.50 16.86 -5.12
C PHE A 261 18.85 18.06 -5.82
N ASN A 262 17.74 17.83 -6.53
CA ASN A 262 17.17 18.85 -7.43
C ASN A 262 16.20 19.81 -6.72
N TYR A 263 15.25 19.30 -5.95
CA TYR A 263 14.27 20.10 -5.23
C TYR A 263 14.17 19.66 -3.78
N VAL A 264 14.69 20.47 -2.87
CA VAL A 264 14.73 20.18 -1.44
C VAL A 264 13.84 21.15 -0.69
N ASN A 265 12.74 20.66 -0.14
CA ASN A 265 11.78 21.46 0.62
C ASN A 265 11.65 20.90 2.03
N THR A 266 11.79 21.79 3.02
CA THR A 266 11.51 21.44 4.41
C THR A 266 10.83 22.57 5.17
N ARG A 267 10.03 22.21 6.17
CA ARG A 267 9.48 23.17 7.16
C ARG A 267 10.48 23.51 8.27
N SER A 268 11.59 22.78 8.37
CA SER A 268 12.65 22.97 9.36
C SER A 268 13.97 23.42 8.69
N ASN A 269 15.12 22.93 9.16
CA ASN A 269 16.44 23.36 8.68
C ASN A 269 16.97 22.46 7.55
N ILE A 270 17.82 23.02 6.70
CA ILE A 270 18.65 22.26 5.75
C ILE A 270 20.10 22.38 6.18
N THR A 271 20.83 21.26 6.25
CA THR A 271 22.28 21.22 6.40
C THR A 271 22.90 20.53 5.18
N THR A 272 23.88 21.14 4.54
CA THR A 272 24.63 20.49 3.43
C THR A 272 26.11 20.42 3.76
N ASN A 273 26.74 19.29 3.43
CA ASN A 273 28.17 19.06 3.68
C ASN A 273 28.82 18.23 2.57
N ALA A 274 28.47 18.47 1.32
CA ALA A 274 28.98 17.68 0.19
C ALA A 274 29.32 18.56 -1.01
N TRP A 275 30.42 18.24 -1.71
CA TRP A 275 30.88 18.94 -2.92
C TRP A 275 30.05 18.56 -4.16
N THR A 276 28.76 18.83 -4.12
CA THR A 276 27.82 18.55 -5.21
C THR A 276 27.03 19.79 -5.62
N THR A 277 26.34 19.69 -6.76
CA THR A 277 25.40 20.70 -7.23
C THR A 277 24.03 20.44 -6.60
N PHE A 278 23.52 21.44 -5.89
CA PHE A 278 22.15 21.49 -5.42
C PHE A 278 21.31 22.31 -6.38
N GLY A 279 20.12 21.81 -6.73
CA GLY A 279 19.15 22.56 -7.52
C GLY A 279 18.54 23.69 -6.69
N SER A 280 17.39 23.43 -6.07
CA SER A 280 16.65 24.37 -5.24
C SER A 280 16.60 23.90 -3.79
N LEU A 281 17.09 24.73 -2.86
CA LEU A 281 17.01 24.49 -1.41
C LEU A 281 16.00 25.45 -0.77
N ARG A 282 14.94 24.95 -0.15
CA ARG A 282 13.90 25.76 0.50
C ARG A 282 13.64 25.31 1.93
N ALA A 283 13.96 26.17 2.88
CA ALA A 283 13.84 25.89 4.31
C ALA A 283 12.85 26.84 5.00
N GLY A 284 11.94 26.25 5.79
CA GLY A 284 11.06 27.00 6.70
C GLY A 284 11.79 27.60 7.90
N LYS A 285 13.06 27.20 8.13
CA LYS A 285 13.98 27.79 9.11
C LYS A 285 15.32 28.10 8.45
N ASN A 286 16.43 27.60 9.01
CA ASN A 286 17.78 27.97 8.62
C ASN A 286 18.33 27.06 7.51
N ILE A 287 19.30 27.57 6.74
CA ILE A 287 20.13 26.76 5.84
C ILE A 287 21.59 26.87 6.30
N ASP A 288 22.22 25.75 6.67
CA ASP A 288 23.66 25.67 6.98
C ASP A 288 24.38 24.90 5.87
N ALA A 289 24.84 25.63 4.85
CA ALA A 289 25.57 25.07 3.71
C ALA A 289 27.08 25.07 4.00
N LYS A 290 27.54 24.06 4.76
CA LYS A 290 28.93 23.93 5.22
C LYS A 290 29.91 23.68 4.08
N ALA A 291 29.52 22.81 3.14
CA ALA A 291 30.24 22.52 1.91
C ALA A 291 29.26 22.30 0.74
N PHE A 292 29.58 22.86 -0.44
CA PHE A 292 28.78 22.72 -1.66
C PHE A 292 29.58 22.99 -2.94
N GLY A 293 29.24 22.28 -4.02
CA GLY A 293 29.83 22.45 -5.36
C GLY A 293 29.14 23.49 -6.23
N GLN A 294 27.83 23.69 -6.10
CA GLN A 294 27.05 24.83 -6.65
C GLN A 294 25.66 24.80 -6.01
N ILE A 295 25.01 25.95 -5.86
CA ILE A 295 23.58 26.03 -5.50
C ILE A 295 22.87 26.86 -6.56
N ASN A 296 21.91 26.28 -7.29
CA ASN A 296 21.20 27.03 -8.34
C ASN A 296 20.24 28.06 -7.75
N SER A 297 19.44 27.63 -6.76
CA SER A 297 18.59 28.54 -5.99
C SER A 297 18.48 28.14 -4.52
N LEU A 298 18.39 29.12 -3.62
CA LEU A 298 17.94 28.88 -2.25
C LEU A 298 16.92 29.89 -1.76
N ALA A 299 16.10 29.45 -0.81
CA ALA A 299 15.18 30.27 -0.06
C ALA A 299 15.14 29.84 1.42
N SER A 300 15.45 30.75 2.34
CA SER A 300 15.38 30.49 3.79
C SER A 300 14.53 31.53 4.50
N LYS A 301 13.64 31.07 5.38
CA LYS A 301 12.92 31.96 6.29
C LYS A 301 13.77 32.41 7.46
N GLY A 302 14.68 31.54 7.90
CA GLY A 302 15.67 31.82 8.94
C GLY A 302 16.99 32.31 8.37
N ASP A 303 18.03 32.17 9.19
CA ASP A 303 19.41 32.54 8.84
C ASP A 303 19.98 31.54 7.82
N THR A 304 20.81 32.03 6.91
CA THR A 304 21.61 31.19 6.02
C THR A 304 23.08 31.33 6.35
N ARG A 305 23.77 30.20 6.51
CA ARG A 305 25.22 30.13 6.61
C ARG A 305 25.83 29.54 5.35
N PHE A 306 26.79 30.25 4.75
CA PHE A 306 27.68 29.64 3.76
C PHE A 306 29.06 29.40 4.37
N GLY A 307 29.45 28.12 4.42
CA GLY A 307 30.79 27.69 4.78
C GLY A 307 31.74 27.88 3.60
N VAL A 308 32.25 26.77 3.05
CA VAL A 308 33.16 26.76 1.90
C VAL A 308 32.40 26.24 0.68
N GLY A 309 32.44 26.93 -0.46
CA GLY A 309 31.72 26.47 -1.64
C GLY A 309 32.04 27.23 -2.92
N SER A 310 31.20 27.01 -3.93
CA SER A 310 31.30 27.57 -5.29
C SER A 310 30.18 28.60 -5.57
N PRO A 311 29.86 28.98 -6.83
CA PRO A 311 28.79 29.94 -7.13
C PRO A 311 27.42 29.59 -6.56
N VAL A 312 26.68 30.63 -6.19
CA VAL A 312 25.27 30.57 -5.81
C VAL A 312 24.48 31.36 -6.86
N GLY A 313 23.52 30.73 -7.55
CA GLY A 313 22.72 31.38 -8.57
C GLY A 313 21.81 32.47 -7.99
N VAL A 314 20.69 32.07 -7.38
CA VAL A 314 19.71 32.98 -6.78
C VAL A 314 19.47 32.63 -5.31
N ALA A 315 19.49 33.61 -4.41
CA ALA A 315 19.20 33.41 -3.00
C ALA A 315 18.16 34.41 -2.47
N LYS A 316 17.18 33.91 -1.71
CA LYS A 316 16.23 34.72 -0.94
C LYS A 316 16.30 34.35 0.53
N ILE A 317 16.78 35.25 1.36
CA ILE A 317 17.03 35.00 2.79
C ILE A 317 16.23 36.03 3.58
N GLU A 318 15.20 35.62 4.31
CA GLU A 318 14.48 36.56 5.21
C GLU A 318 15.31 36.91 6.45
N GLY A 319 16.08 35.95 6.97
CA GLY A 319 16.98 36.12 8.11
C GLY A 319 18.31 36.78 7.76
N ASN A 320 19.34 36.48 8.54
CA ASN A 320 20.70 36.96 8.32
C ASN A 320 21.45 36.05 7.35
N LEU A 321 22.37 36.64 6.59
CA LEU A 321 23.39 35.94 5.83
C LEU A 321 24.70 35.96 6.62
N ILE A 322 25.21 34.77 6.95
CA ILE A 322 26.41 34.57 7.76
C ILE A 322 27.39 33.71 6.98
N GLY A 323 28.67 34.07 6.98
CA GLY A 323 29.67 33.24 6.34
C GLY A 323 29.65 33.40 4.82
N CYS A 324 30.83 33.62 4.25
CA CYS A 324 31.08 33.62 2.83
C CYS A 324 32.57 33.26 2.61
N VAL A 325 32.97 32.05 3.01
CA VAL A 325 34.39 31.67 2.99
C VAL A 325 34.78 31.23 1.57
N GLY A 326 35.71 31.95 0.93
CA GLY A 326 36.28 31.63 -0.38
C GLY A 326 36.21 32.76 -1.41
N ASP A 327 36.64 32.50 -2.65
CA ASP A 327 36.79 33.53 -3.70
C ASP A 327 35.56 33.69 -4.62
N TYR A 328 34.53 32.84 -4.46
CA TYR A 328 33.40 32.72 -5.42
C TYR A 328 32.21 33.65 -5.12
N TRP A 329 32.30 34.51 -4.10
CA TRP A 329 31.19 35.38 -3.66
C TRP A 329 30.93 36.60 -4.54
N ASN A 330 31.59 36.68 -5.69
CA ASN A 330 31.27 37.63 -6.76
C ASN A 330 30.57 36.96 -7.96
N ASP A 331 30.39 35.64 -7.91
CA ASP A 331 29.75 34.85 -8.96
C ASP A 331 28.36 34.40 -8.50
N PHE A 332 27.41 35.33 -8.56
CA PHE A 332 26.00 35.10 -8.26
C PHE A 332 25.09 35.88 -9.21
N THR A 333 23.85 35.42 -9.39
CA THR A 333 22.83 36.14 -10.17
C THR A 333 22.08 37.16 -9.31
N SER A 334 21.59 36.75 -8.14
CA SER A 334 20.95 37.65 -7.16
C SER A 334 20.99 37.06 -5.76
N ILE A 335 21.30 37.85 -4.74
CA ILE A 335 21.23 37.44 -3.33
C ILE A 335 20.51 38.56 -2.56
N ASP A 336 19.26 38.29 -2.20
CA ASP A 336 18.39 39.22 -1.47
C ASP A 336 18.33 38.80 0.01
N VAL A 337 18.73 39.70 0.91
CA VAL A 337 18.83 39.42 2.35
C VAL A 337 17.98 40.42 3.13
N GLY A 338 17.04 39.90 3.93
CA GLY A 338 16.16 40.70 4.78
C GLY A 338 16.82 41.16 6.08
N GLY A 339 17.66 40.32 6.67
CA GLY A 339 18.47 40.64 7.85
C GLY A 339 19.81 41.30 7.53
N THR A 340 20.81 41.00 8.35
CA THR A 340 22.18 41.50 8.19
C THR A 340 23.03 40.59 7.31
N VAL A 341 24.07 41.16 6.71
CA VAL A 341 25.09 40.43 5.92
C VAL A 341 26.42 40.52 6.65
N SER A 342 27.11 39.39 6.82
CA SER A 342 28.40 39.35 7.50
C SER A 342 29.52 40.00 6.67
N SER A 343 30.53 40.56 7.34
CA SER A 343 31.59 41.35 6.70
C SER A 343 32.54 40.54 5.81
N ASP A 344 32.50 39.21 5.89
CA ASP A 344 33.25 38.29 5.05
C ASP A 344 32.56 38.01 3.71
N CYS A 345 31.32 38.48 3.51
CA CYS A 345 30.62 38.42 2.24
C CYS A 345 30.98 39.58 1.30
N SER A 346 30.72 39.39 0.00
CA SER A 346 30.94 40.43 -1.00
C SER A 346 30.13 41.69 -0.68
N GLU A 347 30.76 42.86 -0.83
CA GLU A 347 30.11 44.18 -0.67
C GLU A 347 28.96 44.41 -1.66
N LEU A 348 28.87 43.59 -2.72
CA LEU A 348 27.77 43.61 -3.67
C LEU A 348 26.45 43.07 -3.09
N ILE A 349 26.50 42.33 -1.98
CA ILE A 349 25.32 41.76 -1.31
C ILE A 349 24.86 42.74 -0.23
N ILE A 350 23.62 43.24 -0.36
CA ILE A 350 23.07 44.26 0.53
C ILE A 350 21.94 43.66 1.38
N GLY A 351 22.08 43.75 2.71
CA GLY A 351 21.05 43.35 3.68
C GLY A 351 19.97 44.41 3.92
N GLY A 352 18.95 44.06 4.71
CA GLY A 352 17.83 44.95 5.05
C GLY A 352 16.76 45.09 3.96
N GLN A 353 16.71 44.16 3.01
CA GLN A 353 15.73 44.17 1.92
C GLN A 353 14.36 43.62 2.38
N ASN A 354 13.29 43.91 1.63
CA ASN A 354 12.01 43.26 1.88
C ASN A 354 11.95 41.92 1.13
N VAL A 355 12.26 40.83 1.81
CA VAL A 355 12.28 39.47 1.26
C VAL A 355 11.10 38.68 1.83
N LEU A 356 10.41 37.93 0.97
CA LEU A 356 9.36 36.98 1.36
C LEU A 356 9.71 35.59 0.82
N VAL A 357 9.76 34.63 1.73
CA VAL A 357 9.99 33.20 1.50
C VAL A 357 8.76 32.45 1.98
N GLU A 358 8.04 31.88 1.02
CA GLU A 358 6.93 30.99 1.33
C GLU A 358 7.47 29.68 1.93
N VAL A 359 6.71 29.04 2.81
CA VAL A 359 7.05 27.71 3.37
C VAL A 359 6.21 26.65 2.66
N MET A 360 6.73 25.43 2.51
CA MET A 360 5.94 24.32 1.95
C MET A 360 4.73 23.96 2.83
N GLU A 361 3.73 23.35 2.21
CA GLU A 361 2.63 22.71 2.92
C GLU A 361 3.14 21.56 3.80
N GLU A 362 2.40 21.26 4.87
CA GLU A 362 2.72 20.15 5.76
C GLU A 362 2.49 18.81 5.08
N VAL A 363 3.51 17.94 5.10
CA VAL A 363 3.34 16.54 4.69
C VAL A 363 2.45 15.84 5.70
N LYS A 364 1.37 15.22 5.23
CA LYS A 364 0.46 14.46 6.07
C LYS A 364 0.94 13.01 6.22
N PRO A 365 0.68 12.39 7.38
CA PRO A 365 0.96 10.97 7.57
C PRO A 365 0.20 10.11 6.55
N VAL A 366 0.82 9.02 6.13
CA VAL A 366 0.19 7.88 5.46
C VAL A 366 -0.60 7.07 6.48
N GLU A 367 -1.79 6.62 6.09
CA GLU A 367 -2.60 5.66 6.84
C GLU A 367 -2.68 4.37 6.02
N LEU A 368 -2.34 3.24 6.63
CA LEU A 368 -2.42 1.92 6.02
C LEU A 368 -3.59 1.14 6.62
N GLU A 369 -4.26 0.33 5.79
CA GLU A 369 -5.33 -0.55 6.25
C GLU A 369 -4.75 -1.74 7.02
N LYS A 370 -5.36 -2.06 8.17
CA LYS A 370 -4.98 -3.23 8.96
C LYS A 370 -5.81 -4.43 8.54
N VAL A 371 -5.13 -5.49 8.11
CA VAL A 371 -5.77 -6.76 7.76
C VAL A 371 -5.83 -7.66 8.99
N VAL A 372 -6.90 -8.44 9.10
CA VAL A 372 -7.04 -9.49 10.11
C VAL A 372 -7.00 -10.85 9.43
N ILE A 373 -6.06 -11.69 9.84
CA ILE A 373 -5.88 -13.06 9.34
C ILE A 373 -6.30 -14.03 10.43
N ASP A 374 -7.38 -14.78 10.22
CA ASP A 374 -7.85 -15.82 11.14
C ASP A 374 -8.19 -17.13 10.40
N VAL A 375 -7.31 -18.12 10.55
CA VAL A 375 -7.49 -19.46 9.96
C VAL A 375 -8.67 -20.22 10.58
N TRP A 376 -9.10 -19.90 11.80
CA TRP A 376 -10.23 -20.60 12.43
C TRP A 376 -11.55 -20.31 11.71
N ALA A 377 -11.74 -19.08 11.23
CA ALA A 377 -12.89 -18.69 10.42
C ALA A 377 -12.98 -19.49 9.11
N LEU A 378 -11.85 -19.91 8.57
CA LEU A 378 -11.76 -20.64 7.29
C LEU A 378 -11.94 -22.15 7.40
N LYS A 379 -12.11 -22.72 8.61
CA LYS A 379 -12.26 -24.17 8.80
C LYS A 379 -13.40 -24.77 7.96
N SER A 380 -14.49 -24.02 7.78
CA SER A 380 -15.66 -24.47 7.02
C SER A 380 -15.44 -24.55 5.50
N LYS A 381 -14.41 -23.86 4.98
CA LYS A 381 -14.04 -23.85 3.55
C LYS A 381 -13.17 -25.05 3.18
N ALA A 382 -12.59 -25.76 4.16
CA ALA A 382 -11.63 -26.83 3.94
C ALA A 382 -12.28 -28.14 3.47
N ASN A 383 -11.61 -28.83 2.55
CA ASN A 383 -11.95 -30.19 2.15
C ASN A 383 -11.38 -31.23 3.12
N TYR A 384 -10.21 -30.92 3.69
CA TYR A 384 -9.48 -31.79 4.59
C TYR A 384 -9.20 -31.04 5.89
N VAL A 385 -9.87 -31.43 6.98
CA VAL A 385 -9.69 -30.87 8.32
C VAL A 385 -8.86 -31.84 9.16
N LEU A 386 -7.62 -31.48 9.45
CA LEU A 386 -6.66 -32.32 10.17
C LEU A 386 -6.52 -31.89 11.63
N GLU A 387 -6.73 -32.86 12.52
CA GLU A 387 -6.75 -32.65 13.97
C GLU A 387 -6.14 -33.86 14.69
N TYR A 388 -5.76 -33.70 15.95
CA TYR A 388 -5.33 -34.80 16.80
C TYR A 388 -6.49 -35.24 17.71
N ASP A 389 -6.83 -36.53 17.68
CA ASP A 389 -7.84 -37.10 18.58
C ASP A 389 -7.17 -37.49 19.91
N GLU A 390 -7.38 -36.68 20.94
CA GLU A 390 -6.86 -36.93 22.29
C GLU A 390 -7.40 -38.21 22.95
N VAL A 391 -8.61 -38.66 22.59
CA VAL A 391 -9.22 -39.86 23.16
C VAL A 391 -8.52 -41.10 22.61
N ARG A 392 -8.30 -41.14 21.30
CA ARG A 392 -7.65 -42.28 20.63
C ARG A 392 -6.14 -42.16 20.48
N ARG A 393 -5.59 -41.00 20.85
CA ARG A 393 -4.17 -40.66 20.73
C ARG A 393 -3.63 -40.87 19.31
N ALA A 394 -4.38 -40.41 18.32
CA ALA A 394 -4.05 -40.63 16.92
C ALA A 394 -4.38 -39.41 16.05
N PRO A 395 -3.55 -39.10 15.05
CA PRO A 395 -3.87 -38.09 14.04
C PRO A 395 -5.10 -38.49 13.23
N MET A 396 -5.97 -37.52 13.01
CA MET A 396 -7.29 -37.67 12.41
C MET A 396 -7.49 -36.65 11.28
N ALA A 397 -8.24 -37.03 10.25
CA ALA A 397 -8.73 -36.16 9.19
C ALA A 397 -10.25 -36.28 9.10
N THR A 398 -10.95 -35.15 9.03
CA THR A 398 -12.38 -35.08 8.71
C THR A 398 -12.52 -34.51 7.30
N LEU A 399 -13.23 -35.22 6.43
CA LEU A 399 -13.32 -34.87 5.02
C LEU A 399 -14.68 -34.25 4.69
N TYR A 400 -14.68 -33.22 3.84
CA TYR A 400 -15.84 -32.48 3.37
C TYR A 400 -15.72 -32.19 1.88
N ASN A 401 -16.84 -32.28 1.15
CA ASN A 401 -16.93 -31.99 -0.26
C ASN A 401 -15.88 -32.76 -1.09
N VAL A 402 -15.64 -34.04 -0.79
CA VAL A 402 -14.71 -34.89 -1.56
C VAL A 402 -15.52 -35.96 -2.29
N ASN A 403 -15.32 -36.08 -3.61
CA ASN A 403 -16.09 -37.00 -4.42
C ASN A 403 -15.97 -38.45 -3.91
N GLY A 404 -17.12 -39.12 -3.78
CA GLY A 404 -17.20 -40.49 -3.27
C GLY A 404 -17.05 -40.64 -1.75
N ILE A 405 -16.93 -39.55 -1.00
CA ILE A 405 -16.80 -39.55 0.47
C ILE A 405 -17.94 -38.73 1.08
N PRO A 406 -18.71 -39.27 2.05
CA PRO A 406 -19.73 -38.50 2.74
C PRO A 406 -19.12 -37.38 3.61
N ASP A 407 -19.75 -36.21 3.63
CA ASP A 407 -19.30 -35.07 4.42
C ASP A 407 -19.26 -35.37 5.92
N GLY A 408 -18.21 -34.89 6.58
CA GLY A 408 -18.01 -35.05 8.02
C GLY A 408 -17.49 -36.44 8.42
N THR A 409 -17.14 -37.30 7.45
CA THR A 409 -16.59 -38.62 7.75
C THR A 409 -15.18 -38.48 8.35
N LYS A 410 -14.95 -39.17 9.47
CA LYS A 410 -13.71 -39.13 10.23
C LYS A 410 -12.83 -40.32 9.88
N TYR A 411 -11.58 -40.02 9.58
CA TYR A 411 -10.54 -40.99 9.27
C TYR A 411 -9.31 -40.75 10.13
N TYR A 412 -8.47 -41.78 10.27
CA TYR A 412 -7.19 -41.66 10.96
C TYR A 412 -6.04 -42.02 10.04
N LEU A 413 -4.90 -41.34 10.23
CA LEU A 413 -3.70 -41.53 9.42
C LEU A 413 -2.86 -42.74 9.88
N ASN A 414 -2.05 -43.25 8.95
CA ASN A 414 -0.93 -44.17 9.16
C ASN A 414 -1.24 -45.43 9.96
N LYS A 415 -1.97 -46.35 9.33
CA LYS A 415 -2.34 -47.61 9.97
C LYS A 415 -1.95 -48.80 9.13
N TYR A 416 -1.30 -49.75 9.79
CA TYR A 416 -0.86 -51.01 9.19
C TYR A 416 -2.07 -51.80 8.68
N PHE A 417 -2.03 -52.27 7.42
CA PHE A 417 -3.09 -53.09 6.82
C PHE A 417 -2.70 -54.59 6.89
N PRO A 418 -3.38 -55.41 7.70
CA PRO A 418 -2.94 -56.75 8.03
C PRO A 418 -3.10 -57.79 6.90
N VAL A 419 -3.87 -57.51 5.84
CA VAL A 419 -4.23 -58.54 4.84
C VAL A 419 -3.02 -59.00 4.00
N ASN A 420 -1.96 -58.18 3.86
CA ASN A 420 -0.79 -58.51 3.03
C ASN A 420 0.57 -58.20 3.69
N ASN A 421 0.63 -57.90 5.00
CA ASN A 421 1.85 -57.40 5.66
C ASN A 421 2.46 -56.14 4.99
N SER A 422 1.62 -55.32 4.34
CA SER A 422 2.05 -54.12 3.61
C SER A 422 1.71 -52.84 4.38
N GLN A 423 2.71 -51.99 4.56
CA GLN A 423 2.50 -50.62 5.05
C GLN A 423 2.02 -49.76 3.88
N HIS A 424 0.84 -49.14 4.04
CA HIS A 424 0.27 -48.23 3.05
C HIS A 424 0.27 -46.81 3.64
N TYR A 425 1.41 -46.14 3.54
CA TYR A 425 1.56 -44.76 3.99
C TYR A 425 0.73 -43.81 3.13
N GLY A 426 0.20 -42.74 3.74
CA GLY A 426 -0.62 -41.74 3.05
C GLY A 426 -2.07 -42.12 2.76
N TYR A 427 -2.51 -43.30 3.22
CA TYR A 427 -3.91 -43.74 3.16
C TYR A 427 -4.62 -43.52 4.51
N LEU A 428 -5.92 -43.26 4.42
CA LEU A 428 -6.82 -43.02 5.53
C LEU A 428 -7.59 -44.30 5.92
N CYS A 429 -7.84 -44.46 7.21
CA CYS A 429 -8.61 -45.59 7.77
C CYS A 429 -9.87 -45.06 8.47
N GLU A 430 -11.05 -45.62 8.17
CA GLU A 430 -12.32 -45.13 8.72
C GLU A 430 -12.39 -45.31 10.24
N ALA A 431 -13.00 -44.37 10.95
CA ALA A 431 -13.00 -44.35 12.42
C ALA A 431 -13.57 -45.61 13.10
N ASP A 432 -14.45 -46.36 12.45
CA ASP A 432 -15.08 -47.57 12.97
C ASP A 432 -14.24 -48.85 12.74
N THR A 433 -13.23 -48.78 11.88
CA THR A 433 -12.35 -49.90 11.51
C THR A 433 -10.94 -49.76 12.08
N VAL A 434 -10.74 -48.82 12.99
CA VAL A 434 -9.48 -48.63 13.72
C VAL A 434 -9.44 -49.49 15.00
N SER A 435 -8.28 -50.10 15.29
CA SER A 435 -8.03 -50.77 16.58
C SER A 435 -8.25 -49.83 17.78
N TYR A 436 -8.59 -50.36 18.95
CA TYR A 436 -8.80 -49.54 20.15
C TYR A 436 -7.58 -48.64 20.52
N LEU A 437 -6.36 -49.06 20.15
CA LEU A 437 -5.12 -48.32 20.39
C LEU A 437 -4.77 -47.32 19.28
N GLY A 438 -5.57 -47.22 18.22
CA GLY A 438 -5.37 -46.25 17.15
C GLY A 438 -4.27 -46.61 16.15
N ASP A 439 -3.63 -47.77 16.29
CA ASP A 439 -2.38 -48.16 15.61
C ASP A 439 -2.55 -49.09 14.39
N LEU A 440 -3.73 -49.71 14.24
CA LEU A 440 -3.99 -50.69 13.18
C LEU A 440 -5.31 -50.39 12.46
N CYS A 441 -5.32 -50.56 11.14
CA CYS A 441 -6.54 -50.54 10.35
C CYS A 441 -6.98 -51.97 10.14
N VAL A 442 -8.21 -52.29 10.53
CA VAL A 442 -8.75 -53.65 10.33
C VAL A 442 -9.47 -53.81 9.00
N GLU A 443 -9.44 -52.78 8.15
CA GLU A 443 -10.02 -52.85 6.80
C GLU A 443 -9.25 -53.82 5.89
N PRO A 444 -9.98 -54.53 5.01
CA PRO A 444 -9.36 -55.43 4.05
C PRO A 444 -8.63 -54.71 2.91
N GLU A 445 -9.00 -53.46 2.61
CA GLU A 445 -8.40 -52.62 1.57
C GLU A 445 -8.12 -51.20 2.12
N PRO A 446 -7.11 -50.47 1.59
CA PRO A 446 -6.86 -49.09 1.98
C PRO A 446 -8.04 -48.17 1.63
N GLY A 447 -8.42 -47.30 2.56
CA GLY A 447 -9.39 -46.24 2.32
C GLY A 447 -8.87 -45.12 1.40
N PRO A 448 -9.45 -43.91 1.43
CA PRO A 448 -9.00 -42.80 0.60
C PRO A 448 -7.54 -42.42 0.85
N ALA A 449 -6.82 -41.98 -0.18
CA ALA A 449 -5.47 -41.43 -0.02
C ALA A 449 -5.53 -39.92 0.27
N ILE A 450 -4.68 -39.44 1.16
CA ILE A 450 -4.52 -38.01 1.48
C ILE A 450 -3.17 -37.45 1.02
N CYS A 451 -2.15 -38.30 0.93
CA CYS A 451 -0.83 -37.90 0.47
C CYS A 451 -0.10 -39.04 -0.26
N LEU A 452 0.95 -38.67 -0.98
CA LEU A 452 1.84 -39.56 -1.73
C LEU A 452 3.27 -39.39 -1.21
N GLY A 453 3.88 -40.47 -0.71
CA GLY A 453 5.30 -40.50 -0.36
C GLY A 453 6.22 -40.58 -1.59
N PHE A 454 7.52 -40.29 -1.42
CA PHE A 454 8.54 -40.47 -2.47
C PHE A 454 8.69 -41.92 -2.93
N SER A 455 8.30 -42.86 -2.06
CA SER A 455 8.05 -44.25 -2.39
C SER A 455 6.82 -44.72 -1.61
N ASP A 456 6.27 -45.87 -1.98
CA ASP A 456 5.12 -46.44 -1.26
C ASP A 456 5.47 -46.90 0.18
N GLN A 457 6.75 -46.87 0.55
CA GLN A 457 7.29 -47.21 1.88
C GLN A 457 7.64 -45.99 2.72
N ASN A 458 7.53 -44.78 2.17
CA ASN A 458 7.82 -43.54 2.88
C ASN A 458 6.52 -42.90 3.36
N ASP A 459 6.48 -42.59 4.65
CA ASP A 459 5.45 -41.73 5.18
C ASP A 459 5.54 -40.33 4.56
N CYS A 460 4.39 -39.76 4.22
CA CYS A 460 4.30 -38.43 3.64
C CYS A 460 3.77 -37.40 4.62
N LEU A 461 2.95 -37.80 5.60
CA LEU A 461 2.30 -36.89 6.52
C LEU A 461 2.21 -37.53 7.90
N LYS A 462 2.83 -36.88 8.89
CA LYS A 462 2.83 -37.33 10.29
C LYS A 462 2.52 -36.16 11.22
N TYR A 463 2.27 -36.47 12.48
CA TYR A 463 2.01 -35.49 13.51
C TYR A 463 2.89 -35.77 14.73
N ASP A 464 3.65 -34.76 15.17
CA ASP A 464 4.40 -34.76 16.41
C ASP A 464 3.60 -34.06 17.51
N ARG A 465 3.13 -34.86 18.46
CA ARG A 465 2.33 -34.39 19.60
C ARG A 465 3.14 -33.54 20.59
N LEU A 466 4.47 -33.68 20.64
CA LEU A 466 5.29 -32.94 21.60
C LEU A 466 5.40 -31.46 21.23
N THR A 467 5.37 -31.17 19.94
CA THR A 467 5.49 -29.82 19.37
C THR A 467 4.19 -29.34 18.71
N ASP A 468 3.12 -30.15 18.79
CA ASP A 468 1.84 -29.89 18.11
C ASP A 468 2.02 -29.62 16.60
N THR A 469 2.87 -30.41 15.93
CA THR A 469 3.32 -30.14 14.56
C THR A 469 2.93 -31.22 13.59
N TRP A 470 2.24 -30.83 12.51
CA TRP A 470 2.10 -31.62 11.31
C TRP A 470 3.37 -31.52 10.47
N GLU A 471 3.98 -32.66 10.17
CA GLU A 471 5.14 -32.71 9.29
C GLU A 471 4.73 -33.31 7.94
N PHE A 472 4.81 -32.50 6.88
CA PHE A 472 4.55 -32.93 5.52
C PHE A 472 5.86 -33.04 4.73
N ASN A 473 6.24 -34.28 4.41
CA ASN A 473 7.49 -34.58 3.68
C ASN A 473 7.26 -35.75 2.71
N GLY A 474 6.41 -35.51 1.72
CA GLY A 474 6.07 -36.46 0.66
C GLY A 474 6.21 -35.86 -0.73
N ALA A 475 5.99 -36.68 -1.75
CA ALA A 475 5.96 -36.21 -3.12
C ALA A 475 4.76 -35.29 -3.41
N ALA A 476 3.57 -35.56 -2.82
CA ALA A 476 2.38 -34.72 -3.02
C ALA A 476 1.24 -34.90 -2.01
N LEU A 477 0.29 -33.96 -2.00
CA LEU A 477 -1.03 -34.05 -1.34
C LEU A 477 -2.15 -34.31 -2.34
N ALA A 478 -3.29 -34.79 -1.83
CA ALA A 478 -4.54 -34.77 -2.57
C ALA A 478 -4.92 -33.31 -2.95
N PRO A 479 -5.59 -33.08 -4.09
CA PRO A 479 -6.01 -31.75 -4.49
C PRO A 479 -7.14 -31.23 -3.59
N GLY A 480 -7.07 -29.95 -3.20
CA GLY A 480 -8.13 -29.28 -2.44
C GLY A 480 -7.60 -28.34 -1.36
N ILE A 481 -8.49 -27.93 -0.46
CA ILE A 481 -8.17 -26.99 0.63
C ILE A 481 -7.93 -27.77 1.92
N PHE A 482 -6.76 -27.58 2.55
CA PHE A 482 -6.35 -28.24 3.79
C PHE A 482 -6.33 -27.27 4.95
N TRP A 483 -6.89 -27.70 6.08
CA TRP A 483 -6.89 -26.98 7.34
C TRP A 483 -6.25 -27.85 8.42
N PHE A 484 -5.16 -27.38 9.02
CA PHE A 484 -4.41 -28.07 10.04
C PHE A 484 -4.60 -27.36 11.39
N LYS A 485 -5.06 -28.10 12.40
CA LYS A 485 -4.96 -27.66 13.80
C LYS A 485 -3.54 -27.92 14.30
N GLY A 486 -2.82 -26.85 14.63
CA GLY A 486 -1.42 -26.86 15.09
C GLY A 486 -0.45 -26.26 14.07
N GLU A 487 0.83 -26.50 14.31
CA GLU A 487 1.95 -26.07 13.45
C GLU A 487 2.02 -26.93 12.17
N LEU A 488 2.52 -26.38 11.06
CA LEU A 488 2.78 -27.11 9.82
C LEU A 488 4.24 -26.94 9.38
N ALA A 489 5.01 -28.00 9.47
CA ALA A 489 6.38 -28.07 8.99
C ALA A 489 6.45 -28.86 7.67
N MET A 490 6.96 -28.23 6.62
CA MET A 490 7.05 -28.80 5.28
C MET A 490 8.50 -29.09 4.90
N GLY A 491 8.75 -30.32 4.48
CA GLY A 491 10.03 -30.77 3.96
C GLY A 491 10.17 -30.53 2.47
N THR A 492 10.71 -31.52 1.74
CA THR A 492 10.70 -31.46 0.28
C THR A 492 9.36 -31.97 -0.21
N THR A 493 8.61 -31.14 -0.95
CA THR A 493 7.29 -31.57 -1.42
C THR A 493 6.79 -30.78 -2.64
N THR A 494 5.72 -31.29 -3.27
CA THR A 494 5.04 -30.65 -4.39
C THR A 494 3.52 -30.73 -4.26
N THR A 495 2.79 -29.62 -4.26
CA THR A 495 1.34 -29.63 -4.00
C THR A 495 0.57 -28.59 -4.82
N THR A 496 -0.69 -28.88 -5.14
CA THR A 496 -1.63 -27.96 -5.79
C THR A 496 -2.84 -27.76 -4.88
N SER A 497 -2.55 -27.42 -3.63
CA SER A 497 -3.50 -27.39 -2.53
C SER A 497 -3.22 -26.16 -1.68
N THR A 498 -4.27 -25.44 -1.32
CA THR A 498 -4.21 -24.37 -0.32
C THR A 498 -3.98 -25.00 1.05
N LEU A 499 -2.96 -24.52 1.77
CA LEU A 499 -2.61 -25.03 3.08
C LEU A 499 -2.84 -23.95 4.15
N MET A 500 -3.68 -24.25 5.12
CA MET A 500 -4.00 -23.36 6.23
C MET A 500 -3.63 -24.01 7.55
N ALA A 501 -2.90 -23.33 8.42
CA ALA A 501 -2.51 -23.84 9.73
C ALA A 501 -2.92 -22.86 10.84
N THR A 502 -3.50 -23.36 11.94
CA THR A 502 -3.83 -22.50 13.08
C THR A 502 -2.59 -22.05 13.86
N GLY A 503 -1.47 -22.78 13.73
CA GLY A 503 -0.15 -22.41 14.24
C GLY A 503 0.71 -21.71 13.19
N ASN A 504 2.02 -21.92 13.23
CA ASN A 504 2.95 -21.40 12.22
C ASN A 504 3.14 -22.38 11.06
N ILE A 505 3.60 -21.84 9.93
CA ILE A 505 4.03 -22.62 8.77
C ILE A 505 5.54 -22.43 8.59
N SER A 506 6.28 -23.53 8.44
CA SER A 506 7.71 -23.47 8.15
C SER A 506 8.11 -24.44 7.05
N THR A 507 9.09 -24.07 6.23
CA THR A 507 9.73 -24.99 5.28
C THR A 507 11.17 -25.30 5.70
N SER A 508 11.56 -26.56 5.57
CA SER A 508 12.90 -27.07 5.90
C SER A 508 13.62 -27.70 4.70
N GLY A 509 12.90 -27.84 3.57
CA GLY A 509 13.41 -28.34 2.30
C GLY A 509 12.75 -27.62 1.13
N ALA A 510 12.98 -28.11 -0.10
CA ALA A 510 12.46 -27.46 -1.29
C ALA A 510 10.94 -27.73 -1.43
N TYR A 511 10.15 -26.76 -0.98
CA TYR A 511 8.70 -26.71 -1.12
C TYR A 511 8.33 -26.15 -2.50
N TYR A 512 7.40 -26.79 -3.19
CA TYR A 512 6.84 -26.32 -4.46
C TYR A 512 5.33 -26.43 -4.38
N GLY A 513 4.62 -25.35 -4.09
CA GLY A 513 3.20 -25.46 -3.80
C GLY A 513 2.36 -24.32 -4.34
N ALA A 514 1.16 -24.64 -4.78
CA ALA A 514 0.23 -23.65 -5.30
C ALA A 514 -1.13 -23.68 -4.62
N ALA A 515 -1.74 -22.50 -4.52
CA ALA A 515 -3.14 -22.30 -4.20
C ALA A 515 -4.03 -23.03 -5.22
N VAL A 516 -5.20 -23.49 -4.79
CA VAL A 516 -6.10 -24.25 -5.68
C VAL A 516 -6.62 -23.41 -6.84
N ASN A 517 -6.81 -22.10 -6.67
CA ASN A 517 -7.29 -21.21 -7.74
C ASN A 517 -6.21 -20.87 -8.78
N TRP A 518 -4.94 -21.03 -8.44
CA TRP A 518 -3.85 -20.85 -9.39
C TRP A 518 -3.92 -21.87 -10.54
N PHE A 519 -4.46 -23.05 -10.24
CA PHE A 519 -4.59 -24.12 -11.20
C PHE A 519 -6.04 -24.41 -11.56
N GLY A 520 -6.25 -24.82 -12.81
CA GLY A 520 -7.58 -25.00 -13.35
C GLY A 520 -8.16 -26.40 -13.14
N TYR A 521 -9.21 -26.66 -13.92
CA TYR A 521 -9.99 -27.90 -13.88
C TYR A 521 -9.13 -29.18 -14.04
N ASP A 522 -8.09 -29.15 -14.88
CA ASP A 522 -7.27 -30.34 -15.13
C ASP A 522 -6.46 -30.78 -13.89
N ASP A 523 -5.81 -29.85 -13.21
CA ASP A 523 -4.99 -30.12 -12.03
C ASP A 523 -5.85 -30.55 -10.84
N ILE A 524 -6.92 -29.79 -10.55
CA ILE A 524 -7.72 -29.96 -9.35
C ILE A 524 -8.79 -31.06 -9.52
N CYS A 525 -9.47 -31.10 -10.66
CA CYS A 525 -10.64 -31.98 -10.86
C CYS A 525 -10.31 -33.31 -11.53
N LEU A 526 -9.24 -33.36 -12.34
CA LEU A 526 -8.81 -34.59 -13.02
C LEU A 526 -7.58 -35.25 -12.40
N GLY A 527 -7.00 -34.68 -11.34
CA GLY A 527 -5.81 -35.22 -10.67
C GLY A 527 -4.57 -35.24 -11.58
N LYS A 528 -4.41 -34.22 -12.42
CA LYS A 528 -3.28 -34.06 -13.35
C LYS A 528 -2.36 -32.91 -12.92
N ASN A 529 -1.70 -33.08 -11.79
CA ASN A 529 -0.87 -32.06 -11.18
C ASN A 529 0.34 -31.67 -12.07
N SER A 530 0.26 -30.48 -12.65
CA SER A 530 1.25 -29.85 -13.53
C SER A 530 2.57 -29.60 -12.82
N LEU A 531 2.58 -29.18 -11.55
CA LEU A 531 3.82 -29.00 -10.78
C LEU A 531 4.60 -30.32 -10.62
N ILE A 532 3.91 -31.44 -10.43
CA ILE A 532 4.56 -32.76 -10.40
C ILE A 532 5.14 -33.10 -11.77
N ARG A 533 4.43 -32.78 -12.86
CA ARG A 533 4.93 -33.00 -14.23
C ARG A 533 6.14 -32.14 -14.54
N ASP A 534 6.18 -30.90 -14.05
CA ASP A 534 7.31 -30.00 -14.27
C ASP A 534 8.53 -30.43 -13.45
N LYS A 535 8.33 -30.83 -12.19
CA LYS A 535 9.41 -31.26 -11.31
C LYS A 535 9.99 -32.62 -11.66
N TYR A 536 9.15 -33.61 -11.98
CA TYR A 536 9.58 -35.00 -12.20
C TYR A 536 9.56 -35.44 -13.67
N GLY A 537 8.99 -34.63 -14.55
CA GLY A 537 8.75 -34.96 -15.96
C GLY A 537 7.35 -35.53 -16.19
N ALA A 538 6.72 -35.10 -17.29
CA ALA A 538 5.48 -35.69 -17.79
C ALA A 538 5.67 -37.19 -18.09
N ASP A 539 4.68 -38.01 -17.75
CA ASP A 539 4.73 -39.48 -17.85
C ASP A 539 5.85 -40.12 -17.01
N SER A 540 6.39 -39.41 -16.02
CA SER A 540 7.33 -40.00 -15.06
C SER A 540 6.65 -41.05 -14.18
N GLY A 541 7.46 -41.83 -13.46
CA GLY A 541 6.94 -42.77 -12.47
C GLY A 541 6.13 -42.07 -11.37
N MET A 542 6.50 -40.84 -11.01
CA MET A 542 5.82 -40.07 -9.97
C MET A 542 4.48 -39.50 -10.47
N ASP A 543 4.48 -38.90 -11.66
CA ASP A 543 3.28 -38.36 -12.33
C ASP A 543 2.18 -39.44 -12.45
N ARG A 544 2.51 -40.61 -13.00
CA ARG A 544 1.56 -41.73 -13.09
C ARG A 544 1.06 -42.21 -11.73
N LYS A 545 1.91 -42.22 -10.71
CA LYS A 545 1.51 -42.62 -9.35
C LYS A 545 0.55 -41.61 -8.74
N TYR A 546 0.79 -40.31 -8.95
CA TYR A 546 -0.11 -39.26 -8.50
C TYR A 546 -1.49 -39.41 -9.13
N SER A 547 -1.57 -39.44 -10.47
CA SER A 547 -2.85 -39.55 -11.16
C SER A 547 -3.57 -40.85 -10.82
N ALA A 548 -2.85 -41.96 -10.62
CA ALA A 548 -3.48 -43.22 -10.19
C ALA A 548 -3.97 -43.17 -8.72
N ARG A 549 -3.23 -42.49 -7.83
CA ARG A 549 -3.55 -42.42 -6.40
C ARG A 549 -4.76 -41.53 -6.12
N PHE A 550 -4.91 -40.45 -6.86
CA PHE A 550 -6.00 -39.49 -6.68
C PHE A 550 -7.07 -39.55 -7.78
N ALA A 551 -7.02 -40.54 -8.67
CA ALA A 551 -8.05 -40.76 -9.70
C ALA A 551 -9.46 -40.88 -9.06
N GLY A 552 -10.35 -39.97 -9.44
CA GLY A 552 -11.74 -39.95 -8.94
C GLY A 552 -11.92 -39.29 -7.57
N TYR A 553 -10.85 -38.82 -6.93
CA TYR A 553 -10.90 -38.00 -5.72
C TYR A 553 -10.68 -36.55 -6.10
N TYR A 554 -11.72 -35.73 -5.99
CA TYR A 554 -11.66 -34.29 -6.27
C TYR A 554 -12.60 -33.50 -5.35
N PRO A 555 -12.31 -32.21 -5.10
CA PRO A 555 -13.19 -31.32 -4.34
C PRO A 555 -14.50 -31.04 -5.10
N THR A 556 -15.64 -31.51 -4.60
CA THR A 556 -16.95 -31.33 -5.27
C THR A 556 -17.46 -29.90 -5.22
N ASN A 557 -16.97 -29.08 -4.28
CA ASN A 557 -17.27 -27.66 -4.19
C ASN A 557 -16.49 -26.81 -5.20
N LEU A 558 -15.34 -27.31 -5.70
CA LEU A 558 -14.50 -26.60 -6.67
C LEU A 558 -14.60 -27.16 -8.09
N CYS A 559 -15.29 -28.29 -8.27
CA CYS A 559 -15.31 -29.03 -9.54
C CYS A 559 -16.73 -29.28 -10.05
N ASP A 560 -17.09 -28.60 -11.13
CA ASP A 560 -18.27 -28.93 -11.92
C ASP A 560 -17.88 -29.92 -13.03
N MET A 561 -18.08 -31.21 -12.71
CA MET A 561 -17.78 -32.30 -13.64
C MET A 561 -18.76 -32.40 -14.82
N VAL A 562 -19.94 -31.78 -14.73
CA VAL A 562 -20.93 -31.81 -15.82
C VAL A 562 -20.52 -30.82 -16.91
N ASN A 563 -20.13 -29.62 -16.49
CA ASN A 563 -19.75 -28.53 -17.40
C ASN A 563 -18.24 -28.48 -17.69
N HIS A 564 -17.45 -29.38 -17.11
CA HIS A 564 -15.98 -29.41 -17.20
C HIS A 564 -15.36 -28.07 -16.77
N LYS A 565 -15.81 -27.55 -15.62
CA LYS A 565 -15.46 -26.21 -15.15
C LYS A 565 -14.91 -26.27 -13.72
N TYR A 566 -13.83 -25.51 -13.48
CA TYR A 566 -13.35 -25.18 -12.15
C TYR A 566 -14.17 -24.02 -11.56
N VAL A 567 -14.56 -24.15 -10.30
CA VAL A 567 -15.36 -23.17 -9.55
C VAL A 567 -14.48 -22.62 -8.43
N PRO A 568 -13.92 -21.41 -8.59
CA PRO A 568 -13.02 -20.84 -7.58
C PRO A 568 -13.77 -20.51 -6.28
N ASP A 569 -13.05 -20.56 -5.16
CA ASP A 569 -13.47 -20.07 -3.84
C ASP A 569 -12.40 -19.10 -3.32
N SER A 570 -12.77 -18.07 -2.57
CA SER A 570 -11.81 -17.05 -2.12
C SER A 570 -10.69 -17.60 -1.24
N ALA A 571 -10.93 -18.67 -0.47
CA ALA A 571 -9.88 -19.37 0.27
C ALA A 571 -8.85 -20.02 -0.66
N GLY A 572 -9.24 -20.29 -1.90
CA GLY A 572 -8.39 -20.88 -2.92
C GLY A 572 -7.36 -19.93 -3.54
N ASN A 573 -7.40 -18.62 -3.26
CA ASN A 573 -6.39 -17.65 -3.73
C ASN A 573 -5.08 -17.77 -2.93
N ALA A 574 -5.15 -18.12 -1.65
CA ALA A 574 -3.95 -18.28 -0.85
C ALA A 574 -3.33 -19.67 -1.03
N GLY A 575 -2.02 -19.70 -1.26
CA GLY A 575 -1.23 -20.92 -1.20
C GLY A 575 -0.99 -21.34 0.25
N LEU A 576 -0.70 -20.36 1.11
CA LEU A 576 -0.36 -20.54 2.52
C LEU A 576 -1.08 -19.51 3.39
N ILE A 577 -1.72 -19.96 4.47
CA ILE A 577 -2.32 -19.09 5.50
C ILE A 577 -1.95 -19.62 6.89
N ALA A 578 -1.49 -18.76 7.79
CA ALA A 578 -1.10 -19.15 9.14
C ALA A 578 -1.74 -18.27 10.22
N GLY A 579 -2.03 -18.86 11.38
CA GLY A 579 -2.45 -18.16 12.60
C GLY A 579 -3.93 -17.88 12.73
N GLY A 580 -4.38 -17.61 13.96
CA GLY A 580 -5.76 -17.20 14.19
C GLY A 580 -6.18 -17.13 15.66
N TYR A 581 -7.46 -16.84 15.88
CA TYR A 581 -8.06 -16.78 17.20
C TYR A 581 -8.76 -18.10 17.53
N ASP A 582 -8.16 -18.93 18.39
CA ASP A 582 -8.80 -20.18 18.81
C ASP A 582 -10.13 -19.87 19.51
N PRO A 583 -11.29 -20.33 18.98
CA PRO A 583 -12.59 -20.08 19.58
C PRO A 583 -12.76 -20.72 20.97
N ASP A 584 -11.97 -21.76 21.26
CA ASP A 584 -11.91 -22.42 22.57
C ASP A 584 -10.80 -21.85 23.48
N GLY A 585 -10.02 -20.90 22.96
CA GLY A 585 -8.89 -20.24 23.64
C GLY A 585 -9.31 -19.12 24.60
N ASP A 586 -8.32 -18.34 25.05
CA ASP A 586 -8.54 -17.16 25.92
C ASP A 586 -8.75 -15.85 25.14
N GLY A 587 -8.88 -15.93 23.81
CA GLY A 587 -8.99 -14.79 22.91
C GLY A 587 -7.65 -14.17 22.51
N SER A 588 -6.52 -14.76 22.90
CA SER A 588 -5.21 -14.40 22.34
C SER A 588 -5.06 -14.92 20.90
N TYR A 589 -4.26 -14.21 20.12
CA TYR A 589 -3.85 -14.67 18.80
C TYR A 589 -2.78 -15.75 18.96
N GLY A 590 -2.92 -16.87 18.25
CA GLY A 590 -1.97 -17.98 18.28
C GLY A 590 -1.36 -18.24 16.90
N GLY A 591 -0.06 -18.53 16.89
CA GLY A 591 0.70 -18.81 15.67
C GLY A 591 0.76 -17.60 14.74
N GLY A 592 0.83 -17.86 13.43
CA GLY A 592 0.80 -16.81 12.40
C GLY A 592 2.10 -16.60 11.65
N ASP A 593 3.20 -17.17 12.11
CA ASP A 593 4.47 -17.05 11.39
C ASP A 593 4.48 -17.90 10.13
N ILE A 594 5.02 -17.35 9.05
CA ILE A 594 5.36 -18.11 7.85
C ILE A 594 6.86 -17.98 7.57
N SER A 595 7.61 -19.07 7.72
CA SER A 595 9.04 -19.12 7.42
C SER A 595 9.32 -19.99 6.18
N LEU A 596 9.68 -19.35 5.07
CA LEU A 596 10.01 -19.99 3.80
C LEU A 596 11.52 -20.04 3.59
N SER A 597 12.09 -21.23 3.70
CA SER A 597 13.53 -21.48 3.52
C SER A 597 13.82 -22.45 2.37
N ALA A 598 15.09 -22.81 2.18
CA ALA A 598 15.52 -24.00 1.41
C ALA A 598 15.03 -24.13 -0.05
N SER A 599 14.97 -23.01 -0.79
CA SER A 599 14.53 -22.95 -2.19
C SER A 599 13.04 -23.26 -2.38
N SER A 600 12.20 -22.52 -1.65
CA SER A 600 10.74 -22.67 -1.71
C SER A 600 10.15 -21.87 -2.87
N GLU A 601 9.22 -22.47 -3.60
CA GLU A 601 8.44 -21.80 -4.64
C GLU A 601 6.94 -21.93 -4.31
N VAL A 602 6.27 -20.80 -4.19
CA VAL A 602 4.85 -20.71 -3.82
C VAL A 602 4.09 -20.01 -4.93
N TRP A 603 2.97 -20.57 -5.38
CA TRP A 603 2.05 -19.92 -6.31
C TRP A 603 0.74 -19.60 -5.59
N GLY A 604 0.26 -18.36 -5.74
CA GLY A 604 -0.82 -17.80 -4.95
C GLY A 604 -0.34 -17.04 -3.71
N GLN A 605 -1.29 -16.46 -2.98
CA GLN A 605 -1.00 -15.52 -1.90
C GLN A 605 -0.37 -16.22 -0.68
N VAL A 606 0.46 -15.46 0.04
CA VAL A 606 1.02 -15.86 1.33
C VAL A 606 0.49 -14.93 2.41
N LEU A 607 -0.34 -15.47 3.30
CA LEU A 607 -1.05 -14.73 4.34
C LEU A 607 -0.53 -15.13 5.73
N ALA A 608 0.39 -14.35 6.28
CA ALA A 608 0.97 -14.56 7.59
C ALA A 608 0.17 -13.82 8.67
N GLY A 609 -0.45 -14.56 9.58
CA GLY A 609 -1.15 -14.01 10.73
C GLY A 609 -0.33 -13.08 11.61
N ASP A 610 0.95 -13.39 11.74
CA ASP A 610 1.89 -12.60 12.52
C ASP A 610 2.95 -11.99 11.59
N VAL A 611 4.06 -12.68 11.35
CA VAL A 611 5.16 -12.16 10.51
C VAL A 611 5.67 -13.18 9.50
N ILE A 612 6.28 -12.69 8.42
CA ILE A 612 6.88 -13.53 7.37
C ILE A 612 8.40 -13.49 7.39
N ALA A 613 9.04 -14.65 7.27
CA ALA A 613 10.46 -14.80 7.01
C ALA A 613 10.70 -15.53 5.68
N THR A 614 11.61 -15.02 4.85
CA THR A 614 12.13 -15.73 3.68
C THR A 614 13.64 -15.86 3.73
N GLY A 615 14.17 -16.96 3.21
CA GLY A 615 15.60 -17.25 3.11
C GLY A 615 15.93 -18.28 2.02
N GLY A 616 17.20 -18.37 1.62
CA GLY A 616 17.58 -19.23 0.48
C GLY A 616 17.06 -18.66 -0.85
N GLY A 617 16.76 -19.51 -1.84
CA GLY A 617 16.20 -19.09 -3.12
C GLY A 617 14.67 -19.18 -3.14
N THR A 618 13.98 -18.24 -2.51
CA THR A 618 12.51 -18.27 -2.40
C THR A 618 11.85 -17.52 -3.54
N VAL A 619 10.81 -18.09 -4.13
CA VAL A 619 10.01 -17.44 -5.17
C VAL A 619 8.54 -17.51 -4.77
N ILE A 620 7.84 -16.38 -4.80
CA ILE A 620 6.42 -16.27 -4.46
C ILE A 620 5.74 -15.63 -5.66
N HIS A 621 4.90 -16.38 -6.35
CA HIS A 621 4.04 -15.94 -7.45
C HIS A 621 2.69 -15.52 -6.88
N GLY A 622 2.64 -14.34 -6.26
CA GLY A 622 1.44 -13.82 -5.59
C GLY A 622 1.76 -12.73 -4.60
N ALA A 623 0.71 -12.10 -4.07
CA ALA A 623 0.85 -11.07 -3.05
C ALA A 623 1.28 -11.66 -1.70
N ILE A 624 1.96 -10.83 -0.89
CA ILE A 624 2.36 -11.16 0.47
C ILE A 624 1.66 -10.23 1.44
N THR A 625 1.04 -10.79 2.45
CA THR A 625 0.45 -10.00 3.54
C THR A 625 0.80 -10.56 4.90
N SER A 626 1.17 -9.67 5.83
CA SER A 626 1.34 -10.00 7.23
C SER A 626 0.56 -9.06 8.13
N ALA A 627 -0.03 -9.59 9.21
CA ALA A 627 -0.94 -8.83 10.07
C ALA A 627 -0.37 -8.48 11.45
N ALA A 628 0.79 -9.04 11.85
CA ALA A 628 1.46 -8.83 13.13
C ALA A 628 0.52 -8.93 14.34
N LEU A 629 -0.39 -9.92 14.32
CA LEU A 629 -1.41 -10.11 15.36
C LEU A 629 -0.88 -10.93 16.56
N GLY A 630 0.25 -11.61 16.39
CA GLY A 630 0.86 -12.49 17.40
C GLY A 630 1.87 -11.75 18.28
N ASP A 631 3.06 -12.35 18.47
CA ASP A 631 4.13 -11.74 19.26
C ASP A 631 5.03 -10.79 18.43
N GLY A 632 4.85 -10.82 17.11
CA GLY A 632 5.55 -9.96 16.15
C GLY A 632 6.99 -10.38 15.90
N SER A 633 7.37 -11.64 16.15
CA SER A 633 8.73 -12.14 15.99
C SER A 633 8.80 -13.49 15.27
N VAL A 634 9.53 -13.56 14.16
CA VAL A 634 9.81 -14.81 13.42
C VAL A 634 11.26 -15.23 13.59
N ASP A 635 11.47 -16.53 13.83
CA ASP A 635 12.81 -17.12 14.06
C ASP A 635 13.61 -16.39 15.17
N GLY A 636 12.89 -15.81 16.15
CA GLY A 636 13.45 -15.05 17.27
C GLY A 636 13.95 -13.65 16.93
N ASN A 637 13.50 -13.06 15.82
CA ASN A 637 13.79 -11.68 15.44
C ASN A 637 12.49 -10.89 15.29
N ASP A 638 12.48 -9.67 15.80
CA ASP A 638 11.32 -8.78 15.71
C ASP A 638 11.04 -8.37 14.25
N GLY A 639 9.79 -8.53 13.82
CA GLY A 639 9.28 -8.10 12.53
C GLY A 639 9.47 -9.10 11.39
N ASN A 640 9.03 -8.67 10.21
CA ASN A 640 9.14 -9.39 8.94
C ASN A 640 10.57 -9.34 8.40
N LYS A 641 10.95 -10.41 7.69
CA LYS A 641 12.28 -10.54 7.11
C LYS A 641 12.24 -11.11 5.70
N LEU A 642 12.73 -10.34 4.74
CA LEU A 642 12.96 -10.85 3.39
C LEU A 642 14.45 -10.99 3.14
N SER A 643 14.95 -12.24 3.11
CA SER A 643 16.38 -12.50 3.03
C SER A 643 16.78 -13.55 1.99
N GLY A 644 18.06 -13.62 1.65
CA GLY A 644 18.55 -14.58 0.66
C GLY A 644 18.35 -14.08 -0.77
N SER A 645 17.81 -14.90 -1.66
CA SER A 645 17.45 -14.55 -3.03
C SER A 645 15.93 -14.70 -3.19
N THR A 646 15.17 -13.79 -2.58
CA THR A 646 13.70 -13.82 -2.61
C THR A 646 13.17 -13.04 -3.80
N THR A 647 12.30 -13.68 -4.57
CA THR A 647 11.59 -13.07 -5.69
C THR A 647 10.09 -13.10 -5.42
N VAL A 648 9.42 -11.96 -5.55
CA VAL A 648 7.97 -11.83 -5.44
C VAL A 648 7.46 -11.36 -6.79
N GLU A 649 6.66 -12.19 -7.45
CA GLU A 649 6.07 -11.95 -8.76
C GLU A 649 4.55 -11.87 -8.59
N VAL A 650 3.98 -10.68 -8.69
CA VAL A 650 2.52 -10.55 -8.68
C VAL A 650 2.01 -10.83 -10.08
N ASP A 651 1.34 -11.97 -10.20
CA ASP A 651 0.75 -12.48 -11.43
C ASP A 651 -0.76 -12.65 -11.27
N GLU A 652 -1.47 -12.69 -12.38
CA GLU A 652 -2.91 -12.96 -12.43
C GLU A 652 -3.17 -14.09 -13.44
N SER A 653 -4.25 -14.84 -13.24
CA SER A 653 -4.73 -15.81 -14.23
C SER A 653 -6.26 -15.82 -14.30
N ASP A 654 -6.83 -16.51 -15.29
CA ASP A 654 -8.30 -16.58 -15.48
C ASP A 654 -9.07 -17.07 -14.24
N THR A 655 -8.42 -17.79 -13.32
CA THR A 655 -9.03 -18.34 -12.10
C THR A 655 -8.42 -17.83 -10.80
N TYR A 656 -7.30 -17.10 -10.86
CA TYR A 656 -6.61 -16.54 -9.71
C TYR A 656 -6.45 -15.04 -9.90
N ASP A 657 -7.00 -14.28 -8.95
CA ASP A 657 -6.80 -12.85 -8.88
C ASP A 657 -5.82 -12.55 -7.74
N GLY A 658 -4.64 -12.03 -8.12
CA GLY A 658 -3.55 -11.73 -7.20
C GLY A 658 -3.82 -10.51 -6.33
N ASP A 659 -4.71 -9.62 -6.77
CA ASP A 659 -5.08 -8.39 -6.10
C ASP A 659 -6.27 -8.61 -5.14
N GLU A 660 -6.86 -9.81 -5.13
CA GLU A 660 -8.00 -10.17 -4.30
C GLU A 660 -7.59 -11.07 -3.12
N ILE A 661 -7.42 -10.51 -1.92
CA ILE A 661 -7.10 -11.26 -0.71
C ILE A 661 -8.23 -12.19 -0.28
N THR A 662 -7.87 -13.40 0.13
CA THR A 662 -8.76 -14.30 0.89
C THR A 662 -9.29 -13.59 2.13
N ASP A 663 -10.61 -13.36 2.21
CA ASP A 663 -11.20 -12.84 3.45
C ASP A 663 -11.15 -13.90 4.56
N THR A 664 -10.26 -13.63 5.50
CA THR A 664 -9.99 -14.44 6.68
C THR A 664 -10.72 -13.93 7.92
N SER A 665 -11.49 -12.83 7.83
CA SER A 665 -12.14 -12.21 8.99
C SER A 665 -13.38 -12.98 9.47
N GLY A 666 -13.95 -13.83 8.62
CA GLY A 666 -15.22 -14.50 8.88
C GLY A 666 -16.44 -13.57 8.87
N GLU A 667 -16.26 -12.29 8.55
CA GLU A 667 -17.31 -11.30 8.37
C GLU A 667 -17.59 -11.10 6.87
N THR A 668 -18.86 -11.00 6.47
CA THR A 668 -19.19 -10.68 5.08
C THR A 668 -18.91 -9.18 4.84
N LYS A 669 -17.90 -8.86 4.03
CA LYS A 669 -17.59 -7.47 3.67
C LYS A 669 -18.41 -7.02 2.47
N TYR A 670 -19.15 -5.92 2.63
CA TYR A 670 -19.75 -5.21 1.50
C TYR A 670 -18.66 -4.35 0.86
N SER A 671 -18.31 -4.63 -0.40
CA SER A 671 -17.26 -3.91 -1.15
C SER A 671 -17.50 -2.39 -1.30
N GLY A 672 -18.70 -1.92 -0.93
CA GLY A 672 -19.11 -0.53 -1.14
C GLY A 672 -19.41 -0.27 -2.62
N ASN A 673 -20.20 0.76 -2.90
CA ASN A 673 -20.48 1.10 -4.29
C ASN A 673 -19.28 1.82 -4.93
N LYS A 674 -18.94 1.48 -6.18
CA LYS A 674 -18.01 2.29 -6.99
C LYS A 674 -18.79 3.50 -7.55
N VAL A 675 -18.39 4.73 -7.18
CA VAL A 675 -19.10 5.97 -7.55
C VAL A 675 -18.18 6.96 -8.27
N ASN A 676 -18.51 7.26 -9.53
CA ASN A 676 -17.75 8.15 -10.42
C ASN A 676 -18.58 9.37 -10.85
N VAL A 677 -17.95 10.54 -10.98
CA VAL A 677 -18.60 11.72 -11.58
C VAL A 677 -18.55 11.59 -13.10
N VAL A 678 -19.72 11.53 -13.74
CA VAL A 678 -19.82 11.42 -15.21
C VAL A 678 -19.75 12.80 -15.86
N TRP A 679 -20.42 13.79 -15.26
CA TRP A 679 -20.34 15.18 -15.69
C TRP A 679 -20.75 16.13 -14.55
N ALA A 680 -20.30 17.38 -14.65
CA ALA A 680 -20.71 18.47 -13.77
C ALA A 680 -20.79 19.80 -14.55
N ARG A 681 -21.68 20.70 -14.15
CA ARG A 681 -21.84 22.04 -14.74
C ARG A 681 -22.31 23.05 -13.71
N TYR A 682 -21.65 24.21 -13.67
CA TYR A 682 -22.13 25.37 -12.90
C TYR A 682 -23.36 26.01 -13.57
N ASN A 683 -24.32 26.42 -12.73
CA ASN A 683 -25.56 27.08 -13.15
C ASN A 683 -25.52 28.59 -13.00
#